data_AF-A0A495EDS5-F1
#
_entry.id   AF-A0A495EDS5-F1
#
_cell.length_a   1.000
_cell.length_b   1.000
_cell.length_c   1.000
_cell.angle_alpha   90.00
_cell.angle_beta   90.00
_cell.angle_gamma   90.00
#
_symmetry.space_group_name_H-M   'P 1'
#
loop_
_entity.id
_entity.type
_entity.pdbx_description
1 polymer ?
#
loop_
_entity_poly.entity_id
_entity_poly.type
_entity_poly.pdbx_seq_one_letter_code
_entity_poly.pdbx_strand_id
1 'polypeptide(L)'
;MKKLLTALILFLSLSIGAQEKENSAMLQPGTNLSSILEENDVSFAQAAETNTIAHRTFTNLTDIYNGYYIIAGVFSKSQEKAAKKYKKKGYNSGYIANPENGLNYLYIDYQSDWKESISKVTSKFNGKYKDEVWIMEVENSKPAMENPTKEDFITNNSSEESIAENLTSKSIDGTPNKSKLIQRADYYFNKMWYAEAADLYEMALKKNEKNYSYDVLQKAGDSHYFNTDMEKAYHWYNILYEKYEKEMSADNIFKYAHSLKGTGKYARSKRLMRLYNRKLKKEDLAAINNPSEATPNEIVLDNILGTSKKFEVKNLSVNSEYSEFSPMFHDDNRVVYASAKDSSFFNTRRYKWNNQPYLDLYVAKINEESQELKDAIKFSKKVNTKYHEAAVTFAPDNRTMYFTRNNYGKKLKRDKKGVNHLKIYQSKKIDGEWTEATELPFNSDNYSTGHPALSPDGKELYFVSDMPGSIGETDIFMVDVREDGSFSEPRNLGPEINTERREMFPFINDKKLYFSSDGHTGLGGLDVYEVSFEEEEGFLDVVNLGQPINSNKDDFSYIIDEETQKGYFASNREGGRGDDDIYAFKNLVLEEIPANTNAIDGVVTELITGDVMPKALVELLDENNIKLKEVLTGDDGSFIFEDLEATTKYVIKTTKGTYFDDLQEVTTKENDTISVDVSLRKLKEMIAVEDGIKKLKTEMIHFDFDKSYIREDAAVELDKLVEVMTEYPNMVIKIESHTDSRGKRAYNKYLSDKRAKSSRDYIISKGIAAERIESAIGYGEERLINECDGTVRCTEQKHYLNRRSEFIIVKM
;
A
#
# COMPACT_ATOMS: atom_id res chain seq x y z
N MET A 1 -19.42 -5.46 18.59
CA MET A 1 -19.27 -4.02 18.85
C MET A 1 -17.87 -3.64 18.39
N LYS A 2 -17.72 -3.22 17.12
CA LYS A 2 -16.46 -2.89 16.43
C LYS A 2 -16.85 -2.22 15.09
N LYS A 3 -17.05 -0.89 15.08
CA LYS A 3 -17.47 -0.09 13.88
C LYS A 3 -17.13 1.39 14.14
N LEU A 4 -16.18 2.05 13.47
CA LEU A 4 -15.91 3.50 13.53
C LEU A 4 -15.69 4.12 12.15
N LEU A 5 -14.94 3.42 11.29
CA LEU A 5 -14.33 4.03 10.11
C LEU A 5 -15.31 4.67 9.13
N THR A 6 -16.52 4.12 9.00
CA THR A 6 -17.52 4.61 8.05
C THR A 6 -18.12 5.97 8.39
N ALA A 7 -17.90 6.48 9.60
CA ALA A 7 -18.35 7.81 10.00
C ALA A 7 -17.73 8.93 9.15
N LEU A 8 -16.40 8.95 8.99
CA LEU A 8 -15.73 9.96 8.17
C LEU A 8 -15.72 9.60 6.69
N ILE A 9 -15.70 8.30 6.39
CA ILE A 9 -15.62 7.77 5.02
C ILE A 9 -16.91 8.01 4.21
N LEU A 10 -18.10 7.93 4.81
CA LEU A 10 -19.37 8.13 4.09
C LEU A 10 -19.96 9.55 4.16
N PHE A 11 -19.41 10.46 4.97
CA PHE A 11 -19.84 11.87 4.87
C PHE A 11 -19.49 12.49 3.52
N LEU A 12 -18.59 11.86 2.77
CA LEU A 12 -18.18 12.26 1.43
C LEU A 12 -18.94 11.49 0.32
N SER A 13 -19.89 10.56 0.51
CA SER A 13 -20.42 9.78 -0.66
C SER A 13 -21.93 9.82 -0.90
N LEU A 14 -22.67 10.80 -0.35
CA LEU A 14 -24.13 10.83 -0.46
C LEU A 14 -24.68 12.06 -1.20
N SER A 15 -24.49 12.11 -2.52
CA SER A 15 -25.43 12.84 -3.38
C SER A 15 -25.53 12.29 -4.81
N ILE A 16 -26.64 11.63 -5.16
CA ILE A 16 -27.32 11.67 -6.48
C ILE A 16 -28.74 11.13 -6.32
N GLY A 17 -29.74 11.85 -6.85
CA GLY A 17 -31.13 11.39 -6.98
C GLY A 17 -32.16 12.50 -7.11
N ALA A 18 -32.51 12.81 -8.37
CA ALA A 18 -33.70 13.53 -8.88
C ALA A 18 -33.79 15.07 -8.70
N GLN A 19 -33.84 15.74 -9.86
CA GLN A 19 -34.04 17.16 -10.13
C GLN A 19 -35.56 17.41 -10.36
N GLU A 20 -36.16 18.41 -9.70
CA GLU A 20 -37.14 19.35 -10.31
C GLU A 20 -37.64 20.46 -9.38
N LYS A 21 -37.52 21.69 -9.91
CA LYS A 21 -38.29 22.96 -9.78
C LYS A 21 -38.51 23.70 -8.45
N GLU A 22 -38.14 24.98 -8.54
CA GLU A 22 -38.31 26.10 -7.61
C GLU A 22 -39.77 26.51 -7.36
N ASN A 23 -40.03 27.08 -6.18
CA ASN A 23 -40.56 28.45 -6.10
C ASN A 23 -40.42 29.05 -4.69
N SER A 24 -40.06 30.34 -4.67
CA SER A 24 -39.82 31.17 -3.48
C SER A 24 -41.10 31.76 -2.88
N ALA A 25 -41.11 32.05 -1.58
CA ALA A 25 -41.56 33.33 -1.03
C ALA A 25 -41.15 33.50 0.44
N MET A 26 -40.51 34.63 0.75
CA MET A 26 -40.27 35.15 2.11
C MET A 26 -41.48 35.93 2.63
N LEU A 27 -41.65 36.00 3.96
CA LEU A 27 -42.16 37.18 4.67
C LEU A 27 -41.78 37.14 6.17
N GLN A 28 -41.51 38.33 6.73
CA GLN A 28 -40.94 38.62 8.06
C GLN A 28 -42.02 38.99 9.13
N PRO A 29 -41.65 39.13 10.43
CA PRO A 29 -42.55 38.91 11.57
C PRO A 29 -42.98 40.18 12.33
N GLY A 30 -44.03 40.05 13.16
CA GLY A 30 -44.17 40.80 14.42
C GLY A 30 -45.59 41.24 14.83
N THR A 31 -46.12 40.72 15.95
CA THR A 31 -46.73 41.49 17.09
C THR A 31 -47.22 40.58 18.24
N ASN A 32 -46.96 40.99 19.49
CA ASN A 32 -47.51 40.47 20.78
C ASN A 32 -49.03 40.76 20.87
N LEU A 33 -49.94 39.91 21.35
CA LEU A 33 -50.09 39.06 22.56
C LEU A 33 -50.52 39.83 23.84
N SER A 34 -51.84 40.09 24.00
CA SER A 34 -52.54 40.17 25.30
C SER A 34 -54.08 40.39 25.23
N SER A 35 -54.85 39.72 24.36
CA SER A 35 -56.33 39.85 24.42
C SER A 35 -57.18 38.77 23.72
N ILE A 36 -56.68 37.54 23.49
CA ILE A 36 -57.47 36.52 22.78
C ILE A 36 -57.38 35.20 23.54
N LEU A 37 -58.17 35.03 24.60
CA LEU A 37 -58.44 33.71 25.18
C LEU A 37 -59.91 33.47 25.53
N GLU A 38 -60.82 34.30 25.02
CA GLU A 38 -62.24 33.96 24.97
C GLU A 38 -62.69 34.12 23.52
N GLU A 39 -63.23 33.03 22.97
CA GLU A 39 -63.70 32.86 21.59
C GLU A 39 -62.62 32.82 20.50
N ASN A 40 -61.81 31.76 20.48
CA ASN A 40 -61.26 31.13 19.27
C ASN A 40 -60.86 29.69 19.59
N ASP A 41 -60.97 28.79 18.61
CA ASP A 41 -60.63 27.35 18.72
C ASP A 41 -59.09 27.19 18.75
N VAL A 42 -58.46 27.64 19.83
CA VAL A 42 -57.00 27.61 20.02
C VAL A 42 -56.56 26.19 20.32
N SER A 43 -55.53 25.70 19.62
CA SER A 43 -54.98 24.36 19.87
C SER A 43 -54.20 24.30 21.20
N PHE A 44 -54.05 23.10 21.78
CA PHE A 44 -53.25 22.90 22.99
C PHE A 44 -51.84 23.48 22.87
N ALA A 45 -51.14 23.20 21.77
CA ALA A 45 -49.78 23.70 21.54
C ALA A 45 -49.72 25.24 21.57
N GLN A 46 -50.66 25.92 20.91
CA GLN A 46 -50.74 27.38 20.91
C GLN A 46 -51.01 27.95 22.32
N ALA A 47 -51.88 27.30 23.09
CA ALA A 47 -52.17 27.70 24.46
C ALA A 47 -50.99 27.46 25.42
N ALA A 48 -50.26 26.35 25.26
CA ALA A 48 -49.06 26.03 26.03
C ALA A 48 -47.94 27.06 25.76
N GLU A 49 -47.69 27.40 24.49
CA GLU A 49 -46.70 28.41 24.11
C GLU A 49 -47.05 29.80 24.65
N THR A 50 -48.32 30.21 24.56
CA THR A 50 -48.82 31.49 25.09
C THR A 50 -48.60 31.61 26.60
N ASN A 51 -48.73 30.51 27.34
CA ASN A 51 -48.51 30.47 28.78
C ASN A 51 -47.06 30.12 29.17
N THR A 52 -46.14 30.06 28.21
CA THR A 52 -44.72 29.69 28.42
C THR A 52 -44.53 28.32 29.08
N ILE A 53 -45.47 27.40 28.85
CA ILE A 53 -45.43 26.04 29.38
C ILE A 53 -44.68 25.16 28.39
N ALA A 54 -43.58 24.56 28.84
CA ALA A 54 -42.90 23.53 28.07
C ALA A 54 -43.86 22.37 27.82
N HIS A 55 -43.93 21.89 26.58
CA HIS A 55 -44.80 20.79 26.21
C HIS A 55 -44.14 19.89 25.15
N ARG A 56 -44.59 18.65 25.05
CA ARG A 56 -44.26 17.73 23.96
C ARG A 56 -45.39 16.75 23.72
N THR A 57 -45.65 16.45 22.46
CA THR A 57 -46.60 15.42 22.02
C THR A 57 -45.88 14.10 21.79
N PHE A 58 -46.44 13.02 22.31
CA PHE A 58 -45.98 11.65 22.12
C PHE A 58 -47.09 10.82 21.49
N THR A 59 -46.76 10.17 20.39
CA THR A 59 -47.57 9.13 19.76
C THR A 59 -46.91 7.78 20.01
N ASN A 60 -47.70 6.70 20.06
CA ASN A 60 -47.23 5.30 20.21
C ASN A 60 -46.66 4.89 21.58
N LEU A 61 -47.08 5.52 22.68
CA LEU A 61 -46.76 5.02 24.04
C LEU A 61 -47.67 3.82 24.38
N THR A 62 -47.12 2.61 24.41
CA THR A 62 -47.89 1.38 24.67
C THR A 62 -48.64 1.44 26.02
N ASP A 63 -49.92 1.08 26.00
CA ASP A 63 -50.79 1.01 27.17
C ASP A 63 -51.11 2.30 27.93
N ILE A 64 -50.75 3.48 27.39
CA ILE A 64 -51.04 4.79 27.99
C ILE A 64 -52.29 5.43 27.36
N TYR A 65 -53.16 6.03 28.18
CA TYR A 65 -54.39 6.71 27.76
C TYR A 65 -54.10 8.05 27.08
N ASN A 66 -54.93 8.47 26.13
CA ASN A 66 -54.78 9.80 25.53
C ASN A 66 -55.03 10.90 26.56
N GLY A 67 -54.36 12.04 26.39
CA GLY A 67 -54.55 13.21 27.26
C GLY A 67 -53.24 13.84 27.67
N TYR A 68 -53.27 14.61 28.75
CA TYR A 68 -52.25 15.59 29.09
C TYR A 68 -51.66 15.26 30.46
N TYR A 69 -50.42 14.74 30.47
CA TYR A 69 -49.69 14.35 31.66
C TYR A 69 -48.75 15.47 32.10
N ILE A 70 -48.87 15.93 33.36
CA ILE A 70 -48.00 16.97 33.91
C ILE A 70 -46.73 16.33 34.47
N ILE A 71 -45.62 16.46 33.75
CA ILE A 71 -44.34 15.80 34.02
C ILE A 71 -43.49 16.63 34.99
N ALA A 72 -43.08 15.99 36.09
CA ALA A 72 -42.21 16.55 37.11
C ALA A 72 -40.74 16.10 36.98
N GLY A 73 -40.44 15.10 36.14
CA GLY A 73 -39.06 14.68 35.90
C GLY A 73 -38.91 13.53 34.92
N VAL A 74 -37.70 13.37 34.37
CA VAL A 74 -37.35 12.36 33.37
C VAL A 74 -36.10 11.61 33.83
N PHE A 75 -36.17 10.28 33.85
CA PHE A 75 -35.16 9.45 34.52
C PHE A 75 -34.78 8.22 33.70
N SER A 76 -33.53 7.76 33.83
CA SER A 76 -33.03 6.55 33.14
C SER A 76 -33.50 5.23 33.78
N LYS A 77 -34.09 5.29 34.98
CA LYS A 77 -34.65 4.15 35.71
C LYS A 77 -36.06 4.46 36.17
N SER A 78 -36.88 3.41 36.37
CA SER A 78 -38.25 3.56 36.84
C SER A 78 -38.31 4.33 38.17
N GLN A 79 -39.28 5.24 38.26
CA GLN A 79 -39.45 6.13 39.43
C GLN A 79 -40.64 5.74 40.30
N GLU A 80 -40.88 4.44 40.44
CA GLU A 80 -42.04 3.91 41.16
C GLU A 80 -42.11 4.41 42.62
N LYS A 81 -40.95 4.53 43.29
CA LYS A 81 -40.87 5.08 44.66
C LYS A 81 -41.21 6.56 44.72
N ALA A 82 -40.81 7.35 43.72
CA ALA A 82 -41.11 8.79 43.67
C ALA A 82 -42.59 9.03 43.35
N ALA A 83 -43.17 8.27 42.43
CA ALA A 83 -44.61 8.28 42.16
C ALA A 83 -45.43 7.94 43.42
N LYS A 84 -45.07 6.89 44.16
CA LYS A 84 -45.72 6.57 45.45
C LYS A 84 -45.62 7.70 46.47
N LYS A 85 -44.51 8.47 46.49
CA LYS A 85 -44.31 9.62 47.38
C LYS A 85 -45.23 10.79 47.02
N TYR A 86 -45.38 11.11 45.74
CA TYR A 86 -46.29 12.17 45.28
C TYR A 86 -47.76 11.77 45.49
N LYS A 87 -48.11 10.51 45.28
CA LYS A 87 -49.45 9.97 45.57
C LYS A 87 -49.85 10.15 47.04
N LYS A 88 -48.93 9.88 47.99
CA LYS A 88 -49.15 10.13 49.43
C LYS A 88 -49.35 11.62 49.77
N LYS A 89 -48.86 12.54 48.94
CA LYS A 89 -49.05 13.99 49.09
C LYS A 89 -50.35 14.50 48.43
N GLY A 90 -51.18 13.60 47.90
CA GLY A 90 -52.47 13.94 47.30
C GLY A 90 -52.44 14.23 45.80
N TYR A 91 -51.33 13.97 45.11
CA TYR A 91 -51.20 14.12 43.66
C TYR A 91 -51.67 12.87 42.90
N ASN A 92 -52.13 13.05 41.67
CA ASN A 92 -52.47 11.95 40.77
C ASN A 92 -51.24 11.52 39.96
N SER A 93 -50.24 10.98 40.65
CA SER A 93 -48.91 10.74 40.11
C SER A 93 -48.65 9.29 39.72
N GLY A 94 -47.91 9.09 38.64
CA GLY A 94 -47.43 7.80 38.16
C GLY A 94 -46.13 7.95 37.36
N TYR A 95 -45.74 6.90 36.64
CA TYR A 95 -44.66 7.02 35.67
C TYR A 95 -45.03 6.38 34.34
N ILE A 96 -44.46 6.91 33.26
CA ILE A 96 -44.60 6.38 31.90
C ILE A 96 -43.22 5.91 31.46
N ALA A 97 -43.06 4.62 31.18
CA ALA A 97 -41.86 4.10 30.55
C ALA A 97 -41.99 4.30 29.03
N ASN A 98 -41.03 4.99 28.42
CA ASN A 98 -40.97 5.11 26.99
C ASN A 98 -39.89 4.15 26.45
N PRO A 99 -40.28 2.99 25.89
CA PRO A 99 -39.33 2.01 25.37
C PRO A 99 -38.58 2.49 24.11
N GLU A 100 -39.03 3.58 23.47
CA GLU A 100 -38.37 4.14 22.29
C GLU A 100 -37.11 4.93 22.65
N ASN A 101 -37.09 5.59 23.82
CA ASN A 101 -35.94 6.38 24.28
C ASN A 101 -35.32 5.89 25.59
N GLY A 102 -35.87 4.84 26.20
CA GLY A 102 -35.39 4.25 27.44
C GLY A 102 -35.58 5.13 28.68
N LEU A 103 -36.36 6.21 28.57
CA LEU A 103 -36.62 7.14 29.67
C LEU A 103 -37.93 6.81 30.38
N ASN A 104 -37.96 7.15 31.66
CA ASN A 104 -39.12 7.04 32.53
C ASN A 104 -39.57 8.44 32.93
N TYR A 105 -40.79 8.79 32.57
CA TYR A 105 -41.39 10.10 32.82
C TYR A 105 -42.24 10.03 34.07
N LEU A 106 -41.83 10.74 35.12
CA LEU A 106 -42.61 10.87 36.35
C LEU A 106 -43.64 11.99 36.15
N TYR A 107 -44.92 11.63 36.11
CA TYR A 107 -46.01 12.61 36.08
C TYR A 107 -46.62 12.76 37.46
N ILE A 108 -47.12 13.96 37.76
CA ILE A 108 -47.78 14.31 39.04
C ILE A 108 -49.28 14.56 38.89
N ASP A 109 -49.77 14.69 37.66
CA ASP A 109 -51.20 14.77 37.38
C ASP A 109 -51.48 14.38 35.92
N TYR A 110 -52.74 14.03 35.62
CA TYR A 110 -53.25 13.70 34.28
C TYR A 110 -54.61 14.38 34.06
N GLN A 111 -54.79 15.00 32.89
CA GLN A 111 -56.05 15.61 32.45
C GLN A 111 -56.49 15.06 31.10
N SER A 112 -57.79 14.84 30.92
CA SER A 112 -58.39 14.49 29.62
C SER A 112 -58.63 15.73 28.75
N ASP A 113 -58.84 16.91 29.36
CA ASP A 113 -58.95 18.21 28.68
C ASP A 113 -57.66 19.03 28.86
N TRP A 114 -57.11 19.54 27.75
CA TRP A 114 -55.92 20.37 27.78
C TRP A 114 -56.13 21.68 28.51
N LYS A 115 -57.35 22.27 28.47
CA LYS A 115 -57.64 23.54 29.15
C LYS A 115 -57.43 23.42 30.66
N GLU A 116 -57.83 22.29 31.23
CA GLU A 116 -57.61 21.99 32.65
C GLU A 116 -56.12 21.80 32.96
N SER A 117 -55.35 21.15 32.07
CA SER A 117 -53.91 20.97 32.24
C SER A 117 -53.14 22.30 32.26
N ILE A 118 -53.49 23.23 31.37
CA ILE A 118 -52.91 24.58 31.31
C ILE A 118 -53.26 25.38 32.58
N SER A 119 -54.53 25.33 33.01
CA SER A 119 -54.99 26.00 34.24
C SER A 119 -54.25 25.50 35.49
N LYS A 120 -54.04 24.18 35.62
CA LYS A 120 -53.33 23.57 36.75
C LYS A 120 -51.85 23.91 36.79
N VAL A 121 -51.17 23.93 35.65
CA VAL A 121 -49.75 24.32 35.58
C VAL A 121 -49.58 25.81 35.87
N THR A 122 -50.42 26.67 35.27
CA THR A 122 -50.33 28.14 35.42
C THR A 122 -50.63 28.58 36.85
N SER A 123 -51.59 27.95 37.53
CA SER A 123 -51.87 28.19 38.96
C SER A 123 -50.86 27.53 39.91
N LYS A 124 -49.87 26.79 39.40
CA LYS A 124 -48.92 25.97 40.17
C LYS A 124 -49.63 25.04 41.16
N PHE A 125 -50.72 24.40 40.72
CA PHE A 125 -51.62 23.60 41.56
C PHE A 125 -52.14 24.41 42.77
N ASN A 126 -52.66 25.62 42.55
CA ASN A 126 -53.06 26.58 43.59
C ASN A 126 -51.93 26.88 44.58
N GLY A 127 -50.70 27.04 44.08
CA GLY A 127 -49.49 27.28 44.86
C GLY A 127 -48.94 26.08 45.66
N LYS A 128 -49.53 24.88 45.50
CA LYS A 128 -49.10 23.66 46.22
C LYS A 128 -47.84 23.02 45.65
N TYR A 129 -47.52 23.26 44.38
CA TYR A 129 -46.33 22.72 43.72
C TYR A 129 -45.38 23.86 43.34
N LYS A 130 -44.09 23.75 43.69
CA LYS A 130 -43.12 24.86 43.53
C LYS A 130 -42.10 24.64 42.43
N ASP A 131 -41.86 23.38 42.04
CA ASP A 131 -40.86 23.00 41.06
C ASP A 131 -41.40 23.16 39.63
N GLU A 132 -40.49 23.21 38.65
CA GLU A 132 -40.86 23.30 37.23
C GLU A 132 -41.49 22.00 36.72
N VAL A 133 -42.49 22.14 35.86
CA VAL A 133 -43.19 21.03 35.21
C VAL A 133 -43.41 21.34 33.73
N TRP A 134 -43.62 20.29 32.94
CA TRP A 134 -43.96 20.41 31.52
C TRP A 134 -45.09 19.45 31.17
N ILE A 135 -45.86 19.72 30.11
CA ILE A 135 -47.02 18.92 29.75
C ILE A 135 -46.66 17.95 28.61
N MET A 136 -46.84 16.66 28.87
CA MET A 136 -46.77 15.60 27.88
C MET A 136 -48.17 15.35 27.34
N GLU A 137 -48.43 15.72 26.09
CA GLU A 137 -49.63 15.30 25.36
C GLU A 137 -49.40 13.91 24.79
N VAL A 138 -50.38 13.02 24.98
CA VAL A 138 -50.33 11.65 24.50
C VAL A 138 -51.48 11.43 23.51
N GLU A 139 -51.11 11.07 22.29
CA GLU A 139 -52.00 10.78 21.17
C GLU A 139 -51.80 9.33 20.69
N ASN A 140 -52.44 8.39 21.39
CA ASN A 140 -52.44 6.94 21.14
C ASN A 140 -53.84 6.44 20.68
N SER A 141 -53.98 5.12 20.56
CA SER A 141 -55.25 4.46 20.26
C SER A 141 -56.18 4.25 21.45
N LYS A 142 -55.71 4.41 22.71
CA LYS A 142 -56.55 4.32 23.91
C LYS A 142 -57.25 5.66 24.16
N PRO A 143 -58.60 5.73 24.20
CA PRO A 143 -59.31 6.99 24.46
C PRO A 143 -58.92 7.60 25.81
N ALA A 144 -59.13 8.90 26.00
CA ALA A 144 -58.82 9.56 27.26
C ALA A 144 -59.64 8.98 28.45
N MET A 145 -59.08 8.97 29.66
CA MET A 145 -59.83 8.57 30.86
C MET A 145 -60.84 9.65 31.22
N GLU A 146 -62.12 9.31 31.28
CA GLU A 146 -63.16 10.17 31.87
C GLU A 146 -63.16 10.00 33.41
N ASN A 147 -62.90 11.09 34.14
CA ASN A 147 -62.90 11.15 35.62
C ASN A 147 -61.94 10.14 36.32
N PRO A 148 -60.61 10.30 36.16
CA PRO A 148 -59.62 9.38 36.74
C PRO A 148 -59.67 9.35 38.28
N THR A 149 -59.81 8.16 38.86
CA THR A 149 -59.81 7.93 40.31
C THR A 149 -58.42 7.51 40.82
N LYS A 150 -58.19 7.55 42.13
CA LYS A 150 -56.89 7.18 42.74
C LYS A 150 -56.49 5.72 42.50
N GLU A 151 -57.41 4.86 42.08
CA GLU A 151 -57.22 3.41 41.92
C GLU A 151 -56.77 3.01 40.52
N ASP A 152 -56.94 3.87 39.50
CA ASP A 152 -56.63 3.58 38.08
C ASP A 152 -55.13 3.52 37.74
N PHE A 153 -54.25 3.63 38.75
CA PHE A 153 -52.82 3.89 38.57
C PHE A 153 -51.88 2.84 39.21
N ILE A 154 -52.27 1.55 39.28
CA ILE A 154 -51.42 0.47 39.83
C ILE A 154 -51.46 -0.84 38.98
N THR A 155 -50.27 -1.27 38.51
CA THR A 155 -49.79 -2.59 37.97
C THR A 155 -50.29 -3.07 36.59
N ASN A 156 -49.42 -3.47 35.63
CA ASN A 156 -48.64 -4.73 35.66
C ASN A 156 -47.34 -4.75 34.81
N ASN A 157 -46.43 -5.63 35.25
CA ASN A 157 -45.18 -6.06 34.64
C ASN A 157 -45.31 -7.58 34.31
N SER A 158 -44.51 -8.07 33.34
CA SER A 158 -44.20 -9.47 32.97
C SER A 158 -45.29 -10.41 32.42
N SER A 159 -45.16 -10.84 31.15
CA SER A 159 -44.77 -12.20 30.74
C SER A 159 -44.90 -12.38 29.22
N GLU A 160 -44.13 -13.33 28.68
CA GLU A 160 -44.15 -13.78 27.29
C GLU A 160 -45.54 -14.22 26.80
N GLU A 161 -45.68 -14.20 25.48
CA GLU A 161 -46.80 -14.73 24.66
C GLU A 161 -48.14 -13.98 24.62
N SER A 162 -48.70 -13.98 23.41
CA SER A 162 -50.04 -13.51 22.97
C SER A 162 -50.24 -12.02 22.69
N ILE A 163 -49.87 -11.58 21.47
CA ILE A 163 -50.70 -10.62 20.72
C ILE A 163 -50.79 -11.12 19.28
N ALA A 164 -51.68 -12.10 19.09
CA ALA A 164 -52.42 -12.25 17.85
C ALA A 164 -53.69 -11.40 17.98
N GLU A 165 -54.07 -10.76 16.87
CA GLU A 165 -55.40 -10.19 16.61
C GLU A 165 -55.82 -8.94 17.40
N ASN A 166 -55.63 -7.76 16.78
CA ASN A 166 -56.76 -7.00 16.23
C ASN A 166 -56.27 -5.70 15.58
N LEU A 167 -56.17 -5.70 14.25
CA LEU A 167 -56.38 -4.53 13.40
C LEU A 167 -56.79 -5.06 12.02
N THR A 168 -58.09 -5.30 11.85
CA THR A 168 -58.70 -5.44 10.55
C THR A 168 -58.95 -4.06 9.93
N SER A 169 -58.52 -3.97 8.68
CA SER A 169 -59.01 -3.12 7.59
C SER A 169 -59.09 -1.59 7.81
N LYS A 170 -58.11 -0.88 7.24
CA LYS A 170 -58.40 0.04 6.12
C LYS A 170 -57.27 -0.07 5.10
N SER A 171 -57.63 -0.68 3.97
CA SER A 171 -56.82 -0.83 2.78
C SER A 171 -56.59 0.52 2.09
N ILE A 172 -55.33 0.86 1.87
CA ILE A 172 -54.90 1.70 0.75
C ILE A 172 -53.91 0.83 -0.04
N ASP A 173 -54.17 0.74 -1.34
CA ASP A 173 -53.52 -0.15 -2.30
C ASP A 173 -51.98 -0.09 -2.28
N GLY A 174 -51.35 -1.27 -2.38
CA GLY A 174 -50.13 -1.40 -3.18
C GLY A 174 -48.80 -1.72 -2.49
N THR A 175 -48.71 -2.02 -1.19
CA THR A 175 -47.45 -2.53 -0.60
C THR A 175 -47.66 -3.69 0.40
N PRO A 176 -46.84 -4.75 0.36
CA PRO A 176 -46.93 -5.85 1.31
C PRO A 176 -46.60 -5.35 2.73
N ASN A 177 -47.44 -5.73 3.70
CA ASN A 177 -47.42 -5.23 5.08
C ASN A 177 -46.08 -5.56 5.79
N LYS A 178 -45.09 -4.65 5.70
CA LYS A 178 -43.75 -4.80 6.31
C LYS A 178 -43.86 -4.94 7.83
N SER A 179 -43.12 -5.89 8.42
CA SER A 179 -43.12 -6.09 9.88
C SER A 179 -42.64 -4.84 10.64
N LYS A 180 -43.12 -4.64 11.89
CA LYS A 180 -42.71 -3.50 12.75
C LYS A 180 -41.19 -3.39 12.93
N LEU A 181 -40.48 -4.52 12.94
CA LEU A 181 -39.01 -4.55 13.02
C LEU A 181 -38.37 -3.93 11.78
N ILE A 182 -38.86 -4.28 10.58
CA ILE A 182 -38.35 -3.75 9.30
C ILE A 182 -38.61 -2.25 9.21
N GLN A 183 -39.80 -1.78 9.61
CA GLN A 183 -40.12 -0.34 9.59
C GLN A 183 -39.17 0.45 10.50
N ARG A 184 -38.84 -0.09 11.69
CA ARG A 184 -37.88 0.54 12.60
C ARG A 184 -36.44 0.47 12.07
N ALA A 185 -36.07 -0.63 11.43
CA ALA A 185 -34.78 -0.77 10.76
C ALA A 185 -34.63 0.25 9.62
N ASP A 186 -35.65 0.38 8.75
CA ASP A 186 -35.72 1.37 7.66
C ASP A 186 -35.57 2.80 8.20
N TYR A 187 -36.21 3.12 9.34
CA TYR A 187 -36.06 4.42 9.99
C TYR A 187 -34.62 4.72 10.41
N TYR A 188 -33.93 3.75 11.03
CA TYR A 188 -32.53 3.94 11.43
C TYR A 188 -31.59 3.95 10.23
N PHE A 189 -31.84 3.11 9.22
CA PHE A 189 -31.08 3.08 7.97
C PHE A 189 -31.12 4.44 7.27
N ASN A 190 -32.30 5.06 7.15
CA ASN A 190 -32.46 6.38 6.54
C ASN A 190 -31.80 7.51 7.35
N LYS A 191 -31.55 7.29 8.64
CA LYS A 191 -30.76 8.18 9.49
C LYS A 191 -29.26 7.85 9.48
N MET A 192 -28.87 6.84 8.71
CA MET A 192 -27.53 6.29 8.63
C MET A 192 -27.03 5.72 9.97
N TRP A 193 -27.96 5.31 10.83
CA TRP A 193 -27.65 4.61 12.09
C TRP A 193 -27.53 3.13 11.78
N TYR A 194 -26.51 2.80 10.99
CA TYR A 194 -26.38 1.48 10.38
C TYR A 194 -26.09 0.37 11.39
N ALA A 195 -25.48 0.69 12.53
CA ALA A 195 -25.29 -0.30 13.60
C ALA A 195 -26.65 -0.78 14.14
N GLU A 196 -27.53 0.15 14.53
CA GLU A 196 -28.87 -0.18 15.01
C GLU A 196 -29.77 -0.76 13.89
N ALA A 197 -29.63 -0.28 12.65
CA ALA A 197 -30.38 -0.81 11.52
C ALA A 197 -30.00 -2.27 11.23
N ALA A 198 -28.70 -2.60 11.20
CA ALA A 198 -28.19 -3.95 10.98
C ALA A 198 -28.78 -4.93 11.99
N ASP A 199 -28.72 -4.60 13.29
CA ASP A 199 -29.26 -5.46 14.35
C ASP A 199 -30.75 -5.74 14.16
N LEU A 200 -31.54 -4.72 13.81
CA LEU A 200 -32.98 -4.88 13.60
C LEU A 200 -33.32 -5.65 12.31
N TYR A 201 -32.58 -5.44 11.22
CA TYR A 201 -32.74 -6.23 10.01
C TYR A 201 -32.41 -7.70 10.26
N GLU A 202 -31.31 -8.00 10.96
CA GLU A 202 -30.96 -9.36 11.36
C GLU A 202 -32.06 -10.01 12.19
N MET A 203 -32.60 -9.30 13.20
CA MET A 203 -33.71 -9.81 14.01
C MET A 203 -34.96 -10.08 13.17
N ALA A 204 -35.29 -9.19 12.23
CA ALA A 204 -36.42 -9.38 11.33
C ALA A 204 -36.22 -10.60 10.42
N LEU A 205 -35.05 -10.74 9.81
CA LEU A 205 -34.71 -11.83 8.90
C LEU A 205 -34.67 -13.18 9.64
N LYS A 206 -34.12 -13.25 10.85
CA LYS A 206 -34.12 -14.48 11.68
C LYS A 206 -35.52 -14.94 12.08
N LYS A 207 -36.47 -14.00 12.24
CA LYS A 207 -37.82 -14.32 12.73
C LYS A 207 -38.71 -14.99 11.68
N ASN A 208 -38.56 -14.64 10.40
CA ASN A 208 -39.43 -15.16 9.35
C ASN A 208 -38.79 -15.07 7.97
N GLU A 209 -38.72 -16.20 7.25
CA GLU A 209 -38.22 -16.26 5.88
C GLU A 209 -39.00 -15.38 4.89
N LYS A 210 -40.27 -15.05 5.18
CA LYS A 210 -41.06 -14.10 4.37
C LYS A 210 -40.47 -12.69 4.35
N ASN A 211 -39.58 -12.35 5.29
CA ASN A 211 -38.91 -11.05 5.34
C ASN A 211 -37.72 -10.96 4.35
N TYR A 212 -37.35 -12.04 3.65
CA TYR A 212 -36.25 -12.10 2.70
C TYR A 212 -36.62 -11.44 1.36
N SER A 213 -37.17 -10.22 1.43
CA SER A 213 -37.39 -9.38 0.25
C SER A 213 -36.09 -8.71 -0.19
N TYR A 214 -36.02 -8.35 -1.48
CA TYR A 214 -34.87 -7.65 -2.07
C TYR A 214 -34.41 -6.45 -1.21
N ASP A 215 -35.33 -5.53 -0.90
CA ASP A 215 -35.07 -4.29 -0.14
C ASP A 215 -34.48 -4.57 1.25
N VAL A 216 -35.02 -5.58 1.96
CA VAL A 216 -34.58 -5.91 3.33
C VAL A 216 -33.21 -6.56 3.31
N LEU A 217 -32.96 -7.50 2.40
CA LEU A 217 -31.67 -8.17 2.27
C LEU A 217 -30.57 -7.20 1.81
N GLN A 218 -30.89 -6.32 0.85
CA GLN A 218 -29.99 -5.26 0.43
C GLN A 218 -29.63 -4.36 1.60
N LYS A 219 -30.62 -3.81 2.32
CA LYS A 219 -30.34 -2.89 3.43
C LYS A 219 -29.66 -3.56 4.61
N ALA A 220 -29.91 -4.85 4.85
CA ALA A 220 -29.14 -5.64 5.82
C ALA A 220 -27.66 -5.71 5.38
N GLY A 221 -27.40 -6.13 4.14
CA GLY A 221 -26.05 -6.16 3.56
C GLY A 221 -25.36 -4.80 3.62
N ASP A 222 -26.01 -3.75 3.14
CA ASP A 222 -25.54 -2.37 3.14
C ASP A 222 -25.24 -1.88 4.57
N SER A 223 -26.08 -2.20 5.56
CA SER A 223 -25.87 -1.78 6.96
C SER A 223 -24.62 -2.43 7.59
N HIS A 224 -24.28 -3.65 7.17
CA HIS A 224 -23.02 -4.29 7.58
C HIS A 224 -21.83 -3.77 6.78
N TYR A 225 -22.00 -3.59 5.46
CA TYR A 225 -21.00 -3.06 4.54
C TYR A 225 -20.53 -1.66 4.95
N PHE A 226 -21.47 -0.74 5.22
CA PHE A 226 -21.21 0.62 5.72
C PHE A 226 -20.75 0.66 7.18
N ASN A 227 -20.25 -0.44 7.69
CA ASN A 227 -19.80 -0.66 9.04
C ASN A 227 -18.65 -1.67 9.04
N THR A 228 -18.02 -1.88 7.86
CA THR A 228 -16.84 -2.71 7.61
C THR A 228 -16.95 -4.17 8.08
N ASP A 229 -18.18 -4.62 8.34
CA ASP A 229 -18.49 -5.99 8.76
C ASP A 229 -18.66 -6.87 7.53
N MET A 230 -17.54 -7.06 6.83
CA MET A 230 -17.49 -7.70 5.51
C MET A 230 -17.99 -9.14 5.53
N GLU A 231 -17.85 -9.87 6.64
CA GLU A 231 -18.37 -11.24 6.78
C GLU A 231 -19.90 -11.27 6.77
N LYS A 232 -20.55 -10.38 7.53
CA LYS A 232 -22.02 -10.31 7.54
C LYS A 232 -22.58 -9.64 6.29
N ALA A 233 -21.89 -8.64 5.75
CA ALA A 233 -22.24 -8.05 4.45
C ALA A 233 -22.22 -9.14 3.36
N TYR A 234 -21.12 -9.89 3.27
CA TYR A 234 -20.98 -11.06 2.40
C TYR A 234 -22.16 -12.04 2.57
N HIS A 235 -22.49 -12.40 3.81
CA HIS A 235 -23.58 -13.33 4.10
C HIS A 235 -24.92 -12.86 3.49
N TRP A 236 -25.30 -11.61 3.74
CA TRP A 236 -26.58 -11.08 3.25
C TRP A 236 -26.58 -10.83 1.74
N TYR A 237 -25.48 -10.38 1.15
CA TYR A 237 -25.37 -10.25 -0.30
C TYR A 237 -25.37 -11.60 -1.01
N ASN A 238 -24.80 -12.65 -0.41
CA ASN A 238 -24.88 -14.00 -0.97
C ASN A 238 -26.34 -14.47 -1.05
N ILE A 239 -27.12 -14.26 0.02
CA ILE A 239 -28.56 -14.60 0.03
C ILE A 239 -29.34 -13.74 -0.96
N LEU A 240 -29.02 -12.44 -1.05
CA LEU A 240 -29.61 -11.54 -2.04
C LEU A 240 -29.34 -12.04 -3.47
N TYR A 241 -28.11 -12.45 -3.77
CA TYR A 241 -27.72 -13.01 -5.06
C TYR A 241 -28.46 -14.31 -5.36
N GLU A 242 -28.50 -15.26 -4.42
CA GLU A 242 -29.19 -16.55 -4.62
C GLU A 242 -30.68 -16.41 -4.92
N LYS A 243 -31.35 -15.39 -4.36
CA LYS A 243 -32.78 -15.17 -4.54
C LYS A 243 -33.12 -14.20 -5.68
N TYR A 244 -32.27 -13.20 -5.92
CA TYR A 244 -32.60 -12.03 -6.74
C TYR A 244 -31.47 -11.63 -7.69
N GLU A 245 -30.61 -12.56 -8.12
CA GLU A 245 -29.46 -12.32 -9.03
C GLU A 245 -29.78 -11.37 -10.19
N LYS A 246 -30.91 -11.59 -10.88
CA LYS A 246 -31.30 -10.81 -12.08
C LYS A 246 -31.64 -9.36 -11.75
N GLU A 247 -32.17 -9.11 -10.55
CA GLU A 247 -32.64 -7.81 -10.08
C GLU A 247 -31.50 -6.97 -9.46
N MET A 248 -30.41 -7.60 -9.04
CA MET A 248 -29.29 -6.90 -8.39
C MET A 248 -28.73 -5.78 -9.27
N SER A 249 -28.61 -4.58 -8.70
CA SER A 249 -27.94 -3.45 -9.36
C SER A 249 -26.44 -3.70 -9.51
N ALA A 250 -25.77 -2.91 -10.36
CA ALA A 250 -24.31 -2.94 -10.47
C ALA A 250 -23.64 -2.65 -9.11
N ASP A 251 -24.18 -1.69 -8.34
CA ASP A 251 -23.72 -1.37 -6.99
C ASP A 251 -23.83 -2.56 -6.03
N ASN A 252 -24.94 -3.32 -6.07
CA ASN A 252 -25.08 -4.51 -5.21
C ASN A 252 -24.06 -5.60 -5.58
N ILE A 253 -23.79 -5.79 -6.87
CA ILE A 253 -22.80 -6.78 -7.33
C ILE A 253 -21.40 -6.36 -6.91
N PHE A 254 -21.08 -5.06 -7.01
CA PHE A 254 -19.82 -4.51 -6.52
C PHE A 254 -19.67 -4.73 -5.01
N LYS A 255 -20.62 -4.28 -4.19
CA LYS A 255 -20.55 -4.45 -2.72
C LYS A 255 -20.46 -5.91 -2.32
N TYR A 256 -21.11 -6.81 -3.07
CA TYR A 256 -20.97 -8.25 -2.87
C TYR A 256 -19.56 -8.75 -3.21
N ALA A 257 -19.02 -8.39 -4.38
CA ALA A 257 -17.66 -8.73 -4.79
C ALA A 257 -16.61 -8.17 -3.82
N HIS A 258 -16.81 -6.94 -3.35
CA HIS A 258 -15.96 -6.23 -2.40
C HIS A 258 -16.04 -6.88 -1.01
N SER A 259 -17.22 -7.29 -0.54
CA SER A 259 -17.35 -8.07 0.71
C SER A 259 -16.66 -9.44 0.61
N LEU A 260 -16.69 -10.10 -0.55
CA LEU A 260 -15.94 -11.34 -0.78
C LEU A 260 -14.42 -11.10 -0.73
N LYS A 261 -13.94 -10.02 -1.34
CA LYS A 261 -12.54 -9.57 -1.27
C LYS A 261 -12.13 -9.30 0.19
N GLY A 262 -12.97 -8.56 0.93
CA GLY A 262 -12.90 -8.28 2.37
C GLY A 262 -12.87 -9.51 3.31
N THR A 263 -13.12 -10.70 2.76
CA THR A 263 -13.13 -11.99 3.47
C THR A 263 -12.20 -13.02 2.82
N GLY A 264 -11.27 -12.57 1.97
CA GLY A 264 -10.24 -13.39 1.32
C GLY A 264 -10.73 -14.30 0.18
N LYS A 265 -12.00 -14.16 -0.26
CA LYS A 265 -12.63 -15.03 -1.27
C LYS A 265 -12.40 -14.48 -2.70
N TYR A 266 -11.14 -14.23 -3.04
CA TYR A 266 -10.73 -13.54 -4.29
C TYR A 266 -11.24 -14.20 -5.57
N ALA A 267 -11.19 -15.52 -5.68
CA ALA A 267 -11.64 -16.23 -6.88
C ALA A 267 -13.13 -15.97 -7.20
N ARG A 268 -13.98 -15.91 -6.16
CA ARG A 268 -15.41 -15.60 -6.33
C ARG A 268 -15.64 -14.11 -6.57
N SER A 269 -14.86 -13.25 -5.89
CA SER A 269 -14.87 -11.81 -6.13
C SER A 269 -14.56 -11.47 -7.60
N LYS A 270 -13.48 -12.04 -8.17
CA LYS A 270 -13.11 -11.89 -9.60
C LYS A 270 -14.28 -12.20 -10.54
N ARG A 271 -15.00 -13.30 -10.30
CA ARG A 271 -16.19 -13.67 -11.10
C ARG A 271 -17.30 -12.62 -11.03
N LEU A 272 -17.59 -12.08 -9.85
CA LEU A 272 -18.60 -11.02 -9.71
C LEU A 272 -18.14 -9.68 -10.27
N MET A 273 -16.85 -9.35 -10.19
CA MET A 273 -16.30 -8.14 -10.80
C MET A 273 -16.43 -8.16 -12.34
N ARG A 274 -16.27 -9.32 -12.98
CA ARG A 274 -16.60 -9.48 -14.41
C ARG A 274 -18.07 -9.19 -14.69
N LEU A 275 -18.98 -9.63 -13.82
CA LEU A 275 -20.42 -9.36 -13.96
C LEU A 275 -20.74 -7.87 -13.72
N TYR A 276 -20.09 -7.24 -12.75
CA TYR A 276 -20.19 -5.81 -12.48
C TYR A 276 -19.77 -4.98 -13.70
N ASN A 277 -18.57 -5.24 -14.26
CA ASN A 277 -18.05 -4.53 -15.43
C ASN A 277 -18.98 -4.65 -16.65
N ARG A 278 -19.59 -5.82 -16.86
CA ARG A 278 -20.60 -6.02 -17.91
C ARG A 278 -21.84 -5.15 -17.70
N LYS A 279 -22.34 -5.07 -16.47
CA LYS A 279 -23.51 -4.23 -16.15
C LYS A 279 -23.21 -2.74 -16.33
N LEU A 280 -21.98 -2.28 -16.05
CA LEU A 280 -21.58 -0.90 -16.31
C LEU A 280 -21.54 -0.57 -17.81
N LYS A 281 -20.96 -1.46 -18.64
CA LYS A 281 -20.80 -1.23 -20.09
C LYS A 281 -22.08 -1.40 -20.91
N LYS A 282 -23.18 -1.89 -20.32
CA LYS A 282 -24.45 -2.24 -21.01
C LYS A 282 -24.25 -3.19 -22.21
N GLU A 283 -23.24 -4.04 -22.20
CA GLU A 283 -22.97 -5.02 -23.27
C GLU A 283 -23.92 -6.23 -23.18
N ASP A 284 -24.36 -6.73 -24.33
CA ASP A 284 -25.24 -7.90 -24.44
C ASP A 284 -24.55 -9.16 -23.87
N LEU A 285 -25.27 -9.88 -23.00
CA LEU A 285 -24.80 -11.08 -22.28
C LEU A 285 -24.43 -12.27 -23.19
N ALA A 286 -24.62 -12.16 -24.51
CA ALA A 286 -24.53 -13.25 -25.49
C ALA A 286 -23.16 -13.41 -26.17
N ALA A 287 -22.22 -12.46 -26.02
CA ALA A 287 -20.89 -12.56 -26.63
C ALA A 287 -19.89 -13.32 -25.72
N ILE A 288 -20.19 -14.60 -25.44
CA ILE A 288 -19.22 -15.52 -24.83
C ILE A 288 -18.67 -16.40 -25.94
N ASN A 289 -17.43 -16.13 -26.37
CA ASN A 289 -16.67 -17.12 -27.11
C ASN A 289 -15.23 -17.34 -26.62
N ASN A 290 -14.78 -16.71 -25.52
CA ASN A 290 -13.53 -17.14 -24.84
C ASN A 290 -13.52 -16.78 -23.34
N PRO A 291 -13.91 -17.70 -22.44
CA PRO A 291 -13.79 -17.55 -20.99
C PRO A 291 -12.37 -17.82 -20.44
N SER A 292 -11.35 -17.89 -21.30
CA SER A 292 -10.02 -18.44 -20.95
C SER A 292 -8.94 -17.42 -20.61
N GLU A 293 -9.14 -16.12 -20.85
CA GLU A 293 -8.10 -15.11 -20.60
C GLU A 293 -8.41 -14.28 -19.34
N ALA A 294 -7.43 -14.19 -18.45
CA ALA A 294 -7.50 -13.33 -17.27
C ALA A 294 -7.55 -11.86 -17.71
N THR A 295 -8.44 -11.06 -17.10
CA THR A 295 -8.47 -9.62 -17.40
C THR A 295 -7.23 -8.93 -16.82
N PRO A 296 -6.78 -7.77 -17.36
CA PRO A 296 -5.62 -7.05 -16.81
C PRO A 296 -5.68 -6.85 -15.28
N ASN A 297 -6.83 -6.46 -14.73
CA ASN A 297 -7.01 -6.28 -13.29
C ASN A 297 -6.87 -7.59 -12.50
N GLU A 298 -7.18 -8.73 -13.10
CA GLU A 298 -6.99 -10.04 -12.44
C GLU A 298 -5.52 -10.45 -12.43
N ILE A 299 -4.78 -10.13 -13.50
CA ILE A 299 -3.32 -10.32 -13.56
C ILE A 299 -2.65 -9.43 -12.51
N VAL A 300 -3.04 -8.15 -12.44
CA VAL A 300 -2.54 -7.20 -11.42
C VAL A 300 -2.84 -7.73 -10.01
N LEU A 301 -4.07 -8.17 -9.74
CA LEU A 301 -4.43 -8.75 -8.44
C LEU A 301 -3.60 -10.00 -8.09
N ASP A 302 -3.44 -10.92 -9.05
CA ASP A 302 -2.66 -12.14 -8.84
C ASP A 302 -1.16 -11.83 -8.62
N ASN A 303 -0.63 -10.80 -9.28
CA ASN A 303 0.72 -10.29 -9.05
C ASN A 303 0.87 -9.68 -7.65
N ILE A 304 -0.08 -8.86 -7.20
CA ILE A 304 -0.08 -8.28 -5.85
C ILE A 304 -0.10 -9.41 -4.79
N LEU A 305 -0.93 -10.43 -5.01
CA LEU A 305 -1.00 -11.61 -4.12
C LEU A 305 0.28 -12.46 -4.11
N GLY A 306 1.04 -12.46 -5.22
CA GLY A 306 2.29 -13.20 -5.37
C GLY A 306 3.56 -12.42 -4.99
N THR A 307 3.45 -11.12 -4.69
CA THR A 307 4.60 -10.25 -4.43
C THR A 307 5.25 -10.59 -3.08
N SER A 308 6.59 -10.57 -3.04
CA SER A 308 7.35 -10.78 -1.80
C SER A 308 7.10 -9.65 -0.80
N LYS A 309 7.07 -9.98 0.49
CA LYS A 309 6.83 -9.00 1.56
C LYS A 309 8.02 -8.06 1.69
N LYS A 310 7.82 -6.79 1.34
CA LYS A 310 8.83 -5.73 1.43
C LYS A 310 8.79 -4.94 2.75
N PHE A 311 7.84 -5.22 3.63
CA PHE A 311 7.66 -4.46 4.87
C PHE A 311 7.60 -5.37 6.09
N GLU A 312 8.18 -4.90 7.19
CA GLU A 312 7.85 -5.38 8.53
C GLU A 312 6.73 -4.51 9.09
N VAL A 313 5.69 -5.13 9.65
CA VAL A 313 4.51 -4.43 10.18
C VAL A 313 4.26 -4.88 11.62
N LYS A 314 3.99 -3.91 12.50
CA LYS A 314 3.82 -4.12 13.94
C LYS A 314 2.63 -3.32 14.48
N ASN A 315 1.72 -3.99 15.19
CA ASN A 315 0.64 -3.32 15.94
C ASN A 315 1.21 -2.59 17.17
N LEU A 316 0.60 -1.48 17.56
CA LEU A 316 1.12 -0.58 18.59
C LEU A 316 0.36 -0.66 19.93
N SER A 317 1.08 -0.42 21.03
CA SER A 317 0.49 -0.43 22.38
C SER A 317 -0.50 0.71 22.65
N VAL A 318 -0.50 1.75 21.80
CA VAL A 318 -1.39 2.91 21.90
C VAL A 318 -2.83 2.60 21.53
N ASN A 319 -3.03 1.60 20.66
CA ASN A 319 -4.34 1.17 20.19
C ASN A 319 -5.23 0.75 21.36
N SER A 320 -6.54 0.90 21.22
CA SER A 320 -7.56 0.62 22.22
C SER A 320 -8.56 -0.44 21.72
N GLU A 321 -9.72 -0.54 22.35
CA GLU A 321 -10.83 -1.37 21.82
C GLU A 321 -11.66 -0.61 20.75
N TYR A 322 -11.41 0.69 20.60
CA TYR A 322 -12.05 1.60 19.65
C TYR A 322 -11.15 1.78 18.42
N SER A 323 -11.43 2.79 17.58
CA SER A 323 -10.52 3.11 16.47
C SER A 323 -9.49 4.16 16.82
N GLU A 324 -8.27 3.90 16.35
CA GLU A 324 -7.13 4.79 16.26
C GLU A 324 -6.63 4.82 14.81
N PHE A 325 -6.56 6.01 14.19
CA PHE A 325 -6.16 6.14 12.78
C PHE A 325 -5.69 7.54 12.41
N SER A 326 -5.34 7.75 11.13
CA SER A 326 -4.80 9.02 10.61
C SER A 326 -3.60 9.54 11.40
N PRO A 327 -2.53 8.73 11.55
CA PRO A 327 -1.28 9.25 12.08
C PRO A 327 -0.73 10.36 11.17
N MET A 328 -0.08 11.35 11.78
CA MET A 328 0.68 12.40 11.11
C MET A 328 1.89 12.76 11.96
N PHE A 329 3.07 12.84 11.35
CA PHE A 329 4.26 13.30 12.05
C PHE A 329 4.08 14.75 12.52
N HIS A 330 4.55 15.04 13.73
CA HIS A 330 4.41 16.35 14.35
C HIS A 330 5.67 16.67 15.15
N ASP A 331 6.39 17.70 14.72
CA ASP A 331 7.78 17.90 15.14
C ASP A 331 8.65 16.64 14.88
N ASP A 332 9.91 16.66 15.29
CA ASP A 332 10.87 15.60 14.92
C ASP A 332 10.62 14.25 15.63
N ASN A 333 9.76 14.18 16.65
CA ASN A 333 9.64 12.98 17.49
C ASN A 333 8.24 12.68 18.05
N ARG A 334 7.18 13.21 17.43
CA ARG A 334 5.80 12.91 17.84
C ARG A 334 4.92 12.55 16.65
N VAL A 335 3.84 11.85 16.96
CA VAL A 335 2.75 11.55 16.03
C VAL A 335 1.46 12.10 16.62
N VAL A 336 0.70 12.83 15.80
CA VAL A 336 -0.69 13.20 16.08
C VAL A 336 -1.60 12.22 15.35
N TYR A 337 -2.66 11.74 16.00
CA TYR A 337 -3.58 10.76 15.42
C TYR A 337 -4.99 10.94 15.99
N ALA A 338 -6.00 10.43 15.28
CA ALA A 338 -7.38 10.44 15.75
C ALA A 338 -7.66 9.19 16.60
N SER A 339 -8.41 9.34 17.70
CA SER A 339 -8.83 8.21 18.54
C SER A 339 -10.23 8.38 19.09
N ALA A 340 -11.01 7.30 19.09
CA ALA A 340 -12.31 7.22 19.75
C ALA A 340 -12.22 6.71 21.19
N LYS A 341 -11.02 6.64 21.76
CA LYS A 341 -10.82 6.31 23.16
C LYS A 341 -11.50 7.35 24.06
N ASP A 342 -12.50 6.89 24.81
CA ASP A 342 -13.18 7.75 25.77
C ASP A 342 -12.26 8.11 26.94
N SER A 343 -12.20 9.41 27.21
CA SER A 343 -11.46 10.00 28.32
C SER A 343 -12.39 10.81 29.25
N SER A 344 -13.70 10.74 29.01
CA SER A 344 -14.73 11.37 29.83
C SER A 344 -15.08 10.50 31.05
N PHE A 345 -14.93 11.05 32.25
CA PHE A 345 -15.23 10.33 33.50
C PHE A 345 -16.72 10.23 33.87
N PHE A 346 -17.60 11.02 33.21
CA PHE A 346 -19.00 11.18 33.66
C PHE A 346 -20.06 10.77 32.62
N ASN A 347 -19.81 10.99 31.33
CA ASN A 347 -20.75 10.63 30.27
C ASN A 347 -20.03 10.46 28.94
N THR A 348 -20.10 9.25 28.37
CA THR A 348 -19.57 8.93 27.05
C THR A 348 -20.56 9.35 25.98
N ARG A 349 -20.19 10.32 25.15
CA ARG A 349 -21.01 10.67 23.99
C ARG A 349 -20.71 9.71 22.85
N ARG A 350 -21.69 8.87 22.52
CA ARG A 350 -21.57 7.93 21.40
C ARG A 350 -22.09 8.52 20.10
N TYR A 351 -21.33 8.34 19.03
CA TYR A 351 -21.74 8.61 17.67
C TYR A 351 -22.68 7.49 17.19
N LYS A 352 -23.78 7.87 16.55
CA LYS A 352 -24.91 6.96 16.29
C LYS A 352 -24.79 6.07 15.08
N TRP A 353 -23.86 6.36 14.18
CA TRP A 353 -23.61 5.50 13.03
C TRP A 353 -23.10 4.12 13.45
N ASN A 354 -22.19 4.15 14.44
CA ASN A 354 -21.21 3.09 14.68
C ASN A 354 -21.11 2.74 16.19
N ASN A 355 -21.78 3.54 17.03
CA ASN A 355 -21.96 3.38 18.46
C ASN A 355 -20.67 3.47 19.32
N GLN A 356 -19.64 4.13 18.81
CA GLN A 356 -18.41 4.45 19.55
C GLN A 356 -18.35 5.92 19.98
N PRO A 357 -17.42 6.33 20.86
CA PRO A 357 -17.23 7.72 21.22
C PRO A 357 -16.89 8.62 20.01
N TYR A 358 -17.08 9.94 20.17
CA TYR A 358 -16.59 10.90 19.17
C TYR A 358 -15.05 10.92 19.16
N LEU A 359 -14.50 11.20 17.98
CA LEU A 359 -13.06 11.25 17.73
C LEU A 359 -12.47 12.54 18.27
N ASP A 360 -11.36 12.40 18.98
CA ASP A 360 -10.48 13.50 19.37
C ASP A 360 -9.10 13.29 18.72
N LEU A 361 -8.35 14.38 18.50
CA LEU A 361 -6.93 14.28 18.18
C LEU A 361 -6.11 14.04 19.46
N TYR A 362 -5.19 13.10 19.38
CA TYR A 362 -4.20 12.77 20.40
C TYR A 362 -2.78 12.96 19.85
N VAL A 363 -1.82 13.19 20.74
CA VAL A 363 -0.40 13.24 20.41
C VAL A 363 0.37 12.28 21.30
N ALA A 364 1.30 11.55 20.71
CA ALA A 364 2.18 10.60 21.39
C ALA A 364 3.62 10.80 20.95
N LYS A 365 4.57 10.45 21.82
CA LYS A 365 6.01 10.46 21.51
C LYS A 365 6.40 9.18 20.79
N ILE A 366 7.25 9.32 19.79
CA ILE A 366 7.85 8.20 19.06
C ILE A 366 9.03 7.67 19.88
N ASN A 367 9.07 6.36 20.07
CA ASN A 367 10.28 5.66 20.47
C ASN A 367 11.06 5.26 19.20
N GLU A 368 12.18 5.93 18.91
CA GLU A 368 12.92 5.79 17.64
C GLU A 368 13.40 4.36 17.34
N GLU A 369 13.75 3.59 18.38
CA GLU A 369 14.22 2.22 18.25
C GLU A 369 13.09 1.25 17.88
N SER A 370 11.95 1.34 18.60
CA SER A 370 10.86 0.36 18.50
C SER A 370 9.63 0.81 17.70
N GLN A 371 9.61 2.08 17.24
CA GLN A 371 8.48 2.80 16.64
C GLN A 371 7.21 2.87 17.51
N GLU A 372 7.29 2.47 18.78
CA GLU A 372 6.16 2.57 19.71
C GLU A 372 5.74 4.03 19.95
N LEU A 373 4.43 4.22 20.12
CA LEU A 373 3.86 5.51 20.50
C LEU A 373 3.58 5.50 22.01
N LYS A 374 4.27 6.38 22.75
CA LYS A 374 4.21 6.46 24.22
C LYS A 374 3.61 7.78 24.69
N ASP A 375 3.15 7.78 25.93
CA ASP A 375 2.65 8.97 26.65
C ASP A 375 1.54 9.74 25.89
N ALA A 376 0.62 9.00 25.26
CA ALA A 376 -0.46 9.59 24.48
C ALA A 376 -1.39 10.47 25.35
N ILE A 377 -1.58 11.72 24.93
CA ILE A 377 -2.48 12.70 25.56
C ILE A 377 -3.34 13.40 24.50
N LYS A 378 -4.45 14.01 24.91
CA LYS A 378 -5.25 14.84 23.99
C LYS A 378 -4.41 15.98 23.43
N PHE A 379 -4.51 16.20 22.13
CA PHE A 379 -3.66 17.14 21.40
C PHE A 379 -3.87 18.59 21.82
N SER A 380 -5.12 19.08 21.84
CA SER A 380 -5.42 20.43 22.31
C SER A 380 -6.88 20.58 22.72
N LYS A 381 -7.14 21.32 23.80
CA LYS A 381 -8.50 21.62 24.29
C LYS A 381 -9.25 22.65 23.44
N LYS A 382 -8.53 23.45 22.65
CA LYS A 382 -9.12 24.42 21.70
C LYS A 382 -9.41 23.79 20.33
N VAL A 383 -8.72 22.69 20.03
CA VAL A 383 -8.86 21.96 18.78
C VAL A 383 -9.89 20.85 18.94
N ASN A 384 -9.80 20.04 19.99
CA ASN A 384 -10.77 18.99 20.21
C ASN A 384 -12.09 19.59 20.68
N THR A 385 -13.16 19.22 19.99
CA THR A 385 -14.49 19.73 20.30
C THR A 385 -15.33 18.63 20.92
N LYS A 386 -16.63 18.79 20.81
CA LYS A 386 -17.60 17.80 21.25
C LYS A 386 -18.01 16.91 20.06
N TYR A 387 -17.43 17.09 18.87
CA TYR A 387 -17.71 16.35 17.63
C TYR A 387 -16.41 15.73 17.11
N HIS A 388 -16.42 15.12 15.93
CA HIS A 388 -15.23 14.45 15.41
C HIS A 388 -14.18 15.46 14.93
N GLU A 389 -12.94 15.26 15.36
CA GLU A 389 -11.72 15.76 14.72
C GLU A 389 -10.85 14.58 14.27
N ALA A 390 -10.35 14.62 13.04
CA ALA A 390 -9.47 13.60 12.47
C ALA A 390 -8.62 14.17 11.33
N ALA A 391 -7.67 13.36 10.84
CA ALA A 391 -6.80 13.65 9.68
C ALA A 391 -6.23 15.07 9.69
N VAL A 392 -5.07 15.23 10.30
CA VAL A 392 -4.34 16.50 10.43
C VAL A 392 -3.12 16.50 9.52
N THR A 393 -2.74 17.66 9.03
CA THR A 393 -1.44 17.95 8.41
C THR A 393 -0.90 19.28 8.94
N PHE A 394 0.42 19.45 8.92
CA PHE A 394 1.12 20.61 9.49
C PHE A 394 1.89 21.34 8.40
N ALA A 395 1.92 22.68 8.51
CA ALA A 395 2.84 23.49 7.73
C ALA A 395 4.30 23.16 8.10
N PRO A 396 5.27 23.37 7.18
CA PRO A 396 6.68 23.03 7.43
C PRO A 396 7.28 23.73 8.65
N ASP A 397 6.77 24.93 8.98
CA ASP A 397 7.18 25.68 10.17
C ASP A 397 6.50 25.21 11.49
N ASN A 398 5.61 24.22 11.39
CA ASN A 398 4.76 23.69 12.45
C ASN A 398 3.93 24.76 13.21
N ARG A 399 3.64 25.89 12.56
CA ARG A 399 2.83 27.00 13.13
C ARG A 399 1.41 27.01 12.62
N THR A 400 1.13 26.33 11.52
CA THR A 400 -0.22 26.20 10.97
C THR A 400 -0.54 24.72 10.83
N MET A 401 -1.78 24.36 11.12
CA MET A 401 -2.28 23.01 10.85
C MET A 401 -3.62 23.06 10.13
N TYR A 402 -3.89 22.01 9.35
CA TYR A 402 -5.15 21.76 8.69
C TYR A 402 -5.70 20.41 9.14
N PHE A 403 -6.98 20.33 9.47
CA PHE A 403 -7.57 19.08 9.93
C PHE A 403 -9.05 18.98 9.58
N THR A 404 -9.58 17.75 9.58
CA THR A 404 -10.98 17.48 9.27
C THR A 404 -11.84 17.56 10.52
N ARG A 405 -13.00 18.21 10.44
CA ARG A 405 -13.98 18.29 11.53
C ARG A 405 -15.41 18.25 11.02
N ASN A 406 -16.35 17.75 11.83
CA ASN A 406 -17.78 17.94 11.56
C ASN A 406 -18.17 19.42 11.41
N ASN A 407 -19.03 19.72 10.44
CA ASN A 407 -19.60 21.06 10.30
C ASN A 407 -20.55 21.39 11.47
N TYR A 408 -20.21 22.36 12.31
CA TYR A 408 -21.01 22.67 13.50
C TYR A 408 -21.05 24.17 13.83
N GLY A 409 -22.11 24.57 14.55
CA GLY A 409 -22.20 25.84 15.26
C GLY A 409 -22.59 25.58 16.71
N LYS A 410 -23.79 26.01 17.15
CA LYS A 410 -24.32 25.55 18.47
C LYS A 410 -24.60 24.03 18.49
N LYS A 411 -25.01 23.49 17.34
CA LYS A 411 -25.30 22.07 17.05
C LYS A 411 -24.66 21.69 15.70
N LEU A 412 -24.66 20.40 15.35
CA LEU A 412 -24.30 19.95 14.00
C LEU A 412 -25.17 20.67 12.95
N LYS A 413 -24.52 21.23 11.93
CA LYS A 413 -25.21 21.80 10.76
C LYS A 413 -25.50 20.69 9.77
N ARG A 414 -26.68 20.70 9.15
CA ARG A 414 -27.09 19.65 8.22
C ARG A 414 -27.63 20.27 6.94
N ASP A 415 -27.39 19.60 5.83
CA ASP A 415 -27.94 19.96 4.53
C ASP A 415 -29.47 19.68 4.48
N LYS A 416 -30.08 19.91 3.32
CA LYS A 416 -31.52 19.67 3.11
C LYS A 416 -31.92 18.19 3.25
N LYS A 417 -30.98 17.26 3.06
CA LYS A 417 -31.19 15.81 3.23
C LYS A 417 -30.94 15.36 4.66
N GLY A 418 -30.52 16.27 5.55
CA GLY A 418 -30.23 15.96 6.93
C GLY A 418 -28.83 15.35 7.14
N VAL A 419 -27.93 15.45 6.17
CA VAL A 419 -26.53 14.99 6.25
C VAL A 419 -25.66 16.08 6.90
N ASN A 420 -24.73 15.69 7.78
CA ASN A 420 -23.79 16.62 8.41
C ASN A 420 -22.43 16.53 7.71
N HIS A 421 -22.14 17.42 6.77
CA HIS A 421 -20.88 17.35 6.03
C HIS A 421 -19.65 17.64 6.91
N LEU A 422 -18.50 17.12 6.46
CA LEU A 422 -17.20 17.41 7.03
C LEU A 422 -16.60 18.65 6.37
N LYS A 423 -15.72 19.33 7.10
CA LYS A 423 -15.02 20.51 6.63
C LYS A 423 -13.56 20.47 7.07
N ILE A 424 -12.70 21.10 6.27
CA ILE A 424 -11.31 21.34 6.65
C ILE A 424 -11.21 22.63 7.44
N TYR A 425 -10.58 22.58 8.61
CA TYR A 425 -10.33 23.72 9.47
C TYR A 425 -8.83 23.99 9.56
N GLN A 426 -8.47 25.26 9.69
CA GLN A 426 -7.12 25.72 9.99
C GLN A 426 -7.04 26.19 11.45
N SER A 427 -5.92 25.93 12.11
CA SER A 427 -5.56 26.58 13.38
C SER A 427 -4.10 27.03 13.33
N LYS A 428 -3.79 28.11 14.05
CA LYS A 428 -2.44 28.67 14.13
C LYS A 428 -1.88 28.48 15.53
N LYS A 429 -0.56 28.33 15.64
CA LYS A 429 0.16 28.22 16.91
C LYS A 429 0.72 29.58 17.28
N ILE A 430 0.20 30.16 18.36
CA ILE A 430 0.62 31.47 18.89
C ILE A 430 1.04 31.26 20.35
N ASP A 431 2.25 31.71 20.70
CA ASP A 431 2.83 31.55 22.04
C ASP A 431 2.84 30.08 22.54
N GLY A 432 3.06 29.14 21.61
CA GLY A 432 3.09 27.70 21.90
C GLY A 432 1.72 27.01 21.95
N GLU A 433 0.63 27.75 21.85
CA GLU A 433 -0.74 27.26 21.97
C GLU A 433 -1.50 27.35 20.63
N TRP A 434 -2.28 26.32 20.30
CA TRP A 434 -3.15 26.36 19.13
C TRP A 434 -4.32 27.33 19.35
N THR A 435 -4.69 28.10 18.32
CA THR A 435 -5.85 29.00 18.35
C THR A 435 -7.16 28.26 18.12
N GLU A 436 -8.28 28.95 18.34
CA GLU A 436 -9.57 28.51 17.81
C GLU A 436 -9.46 28.29 16.30
N ALA A 437 -10.10 27.25 15.79
CA ALA A 437 -9.97 26.84 14.41
C ALA A 437 -11.00 27.54 13.51
N THR A 438 -10.57 27.94 12.32
CA THR A 438 -11.40 28.61 11.30
C THR A 438 -11.58 27.71 10.08
N GLU A 439 -12.77 27.68 9.49
CA GLU A 439 -13.01 26.87 8.29
C GLU A 439 -12.30 27.46 7.06
N LEU A 440 -11.86 26.61 6.13
CA LEU A 440 -11.29 27.03 4.86
C LEU A 440 -12.35 27.56 3.87
N PRO A 441 -11.99 28.47 2.95
CA PRO A 441 -12.96 29.21 2.14
C PRO A 441 -13.69 28.36 1.09
N PHE A 442 -13.11 27.23 0.67
CA PHE A 442 -13.69 26.31 -0.32
C PHE A 442 -14.59 25.23 0.29
N ASN A 443 -14.79 25.25 1.60
CA ASN A 443 -15.73 24.37 2.28
C ASN A 443 -17.19 24.70 1.95
N SER A 444 -18.09 23.74 2.13
CA SER A 444 -19.52 23.92 1.90
C SER A 444 -20.38 23.25 2.96
N ASP A 445 -21.64 23.69 3.04
CA ASP A 445 -22.67 23.04 3.84
C ASP A 445 -23.38 21.90 3.07
N ASN A 446 -23.09 21.72 1.77
CA ASN A 446 -23.75 20.74 0.88
C ASN A 446 -22.85 19.62 0.35
N TYR A 447 -21.55 19.70 0.59
CA TYR A 447 -20.56 18.68 0.26
C TYR A 447 -19.49 18.69 1.36
N SER A 448 -18.76 17.60 1.47
CA SER A 448 -17.69 17.42 2.43
C SER A 448 -16.33 17.76 1.84
N THR A 449 -15.46 18.30 2.68
CA THR A 449 -14.02 18.43 2.43
C THR A 449 -13.29 17.86 3.63
N GLY A 450 -12.25 17.07 3.38
CA GLY A 450 -11.52 16.39 4.45
C GLY A 450 -10.19 15.82 4.02
N HIS A 451 -9.53 15.15 4.96
CA HIS A 451 -8.25 14.47 4.78
C HIS A 451 -7.17 15.35 4.13
N PRO A 452 -6.88 16.53 4.71
CA PRO A 452 -5.87 17.42 4.16
C PRO A 452 -4.47 16.81 4.23
N ALA A 453 -3.69 17.00 3.17
CA ALA A 453 -2.27 16.69 3.08
C ALA A 453 -1.55 17.85 2.41
N LEU A 454 -0.61 18.46 3.13
CA LEU A 454 0.14 19.60 2.64
C LEU A 454 1.47 19.13 2.07
N SER A 455 1.89 19.71 0.94
CA SER A 455 3.20 19.49 0.35
C SER A 455 4.33 19.88 1.33
N PRO A 456 5.51 19.24 1.26
CA PRO A 456 6.63 19.55 2.14
C PRO A 456 7.12 21.00 2.07
N ASP A 457 6.90 21.68 0.93
CA ASP A 457 7.23 23.09 0.75
C ASP A 457 6.12 24.05 1.24
N GLY A 458 4.97 23.50 1.65
CA GLY A 458 3.82 24.23 2.18
C GLY A 458 2.97 24.96 1.14
N LYS A 459 3.20 24.75 -0.16
CA LYS A 459 2.54 25.51 -1.25
C LYS A 459 1.35 24.83 -1.88
N GLU A 460 1.16 23.53 -1.67
CA GLU A 460 0.05 22.78 -2.25
C GLU A 460 -0.67 22.00 -1.16
N LEU A 461 -1.98 22.20 -1.05
CA LEU A 461 -2.84 21.47 -0.12
C LEU A 461 -3.73 20.52 -0.92
N TYR A 462 -3.45 19.24 -0.78
CA TYR A 462 -4.26 18.13 -1.29
C TYR A 462 -5.35 17.81 -0.27
N PHE A 463 -6.52 17.44 -0.74
CA PHE A 463 -7.64 17.06 0.12
C PHE A 463 -8.67 16.25 -0.64
N VAL A 464 -9.58 15.62 0.08
CA VAL A 464 -10.63 14.76 -0.47
C VAL A 464 -11.97 15.49 -0.43
N SER A 465 -12.77 15.36 -1.49
CA SER A 465 -14.10 15.96 -1.55
C SER A 465 -15.05 15.19 -2.47
N ASP A 466 -16.34 15.40 -2.23
CA ASP A 466 -17.48 15.01 -3.08
C ASP A 466 -18.17 16.21 -3.71
N MET A 467 -17.42 17.31 -3.84
CA MET A 467 -17.91 18.52 -4.47
C MET A 467 -18.30 18.26 -5.94
N PRO A 468 -19.19 19.10 -6.51
CA PRO A 468 -19.52 19.03 -7.94
C PRO A 468 -18.26 19.06 -8.81
N GLY A 469 -18.17 18.13 -9.76
CA GLY A 469 -16.98 17.94 -10.61
C GLY A 469 -16.13 16.72 -10.23
N SER A 470 -16.46 16.03 -9.14
CA SER A 470 -15.88 14.71 -8.82
C SER A 470 -16.27 13.65 -9.85
N ILE A 471 -15.35 12.74 -10.11
CA ILE A 471 -15.46 11.56 -10.98
C ILE A 471 -16.19 10.44 -10.24
N GLY A 472 -15.79 10.20 -8.99
CA GLY A 472 -16.29 9.11 -8.16
C GLY A 472 -17.17 9.55 -7.01
N GLU A 473 -17.24 8.67 -6.01
CA GLU A 473 -17.87 8.95 -4.74
C GLU A 473 -17.07 10.02 -3.99
N THR A 474 -15.74 9.93 -3.98
CA THR A 474 -14.84 10.94 -3.41
C THR A 474 -13.56 11.02 -4.19
N ASP A 475 -13.11 12.23 -4.49
CA ASP A 475 -11.91 12.46 -5.29
C ASP A 475 -10.87 13.25 -4.50
N ILE A 476 -9.61 13.10 -4.88
CA ILE A 476 -8.52 13.97 -4.44
C ILE A 476 -8.53 15.24 -5.31
N PHE A 477 -8.60 16.37 -4.63
CA PHE A 477 -8.46 17.72 -5.14
C PHE A 477 -7.20 18.38 -4.58
N MET A 478 -6.76 19.46 -5.22
CA MET A 478 -5.64 20.27 -4.78
C MET A 478 -5.92 21.77 -4.92
N VAL A 479 -5.38 22.57 -4.00
CA VAL A 479 -5.32 24.04 -4.07
C VAL A 479 -3.91 24.54 -3.81
N ASP A 480 -3.55 25.66 -4.44
CA ASP A 480 -2.34 26.41 -4.10
C ASP A 480 -2.56 27.15 -2.79
N VAL A 481 -1.57 27.08 -1.88
CA VAL A 481 -1.48 27.88 -0.67
C VAL A 481 -0.55 29.06 -0.96
N ARG A 482 -1.13 30.26 -1.03
CA ARG A 482 -0.38 31.48 -1.37
C ARG A 482 0.33 32.04 -0.12
N GLU A 483 1.34 32.88 -0.35
CA GLU A 483 2.12 33.51 0.72
C GLU A 483 1.27 34.33 1.72
N ASP A 484 0.15 34.91 1.26
CA ASP A 484 -0.79 35.65 2.10
C ASP A 484 -1.73 34.74 2.93
N GLY A 485 -1.61 33.42 2.76
CA GLY A 485 -2.46 32.40 3.37
C GLY A 485 -3.79 32.18 2.65
N SER A 486 -4.01 32.79 1.49
CA SER A 486 -5.17 32.52 0.64
C SER A 486 -4.98 31.25 -0.19
N PHE A 487 -6.10 30.72 -0.72
CA PHE A 487 -6.11 29.48 -1.50
C PHE A 487 -6.52 29.74 -2.95
N SER A 488 -6.03 28.95 -3.89
CA SER A 488 -6.62 28.89 -5.24
C SER A 488 -8.01 28.25 -5.22
N GLU A 489 -8.68 28.26 -6.38
CA GLU A 489 -9.84 27.40 -6.59
C GLU A 489 -9.41 25.92 -6.59
N PRO A 490 -10.23 25.00 -6.05
CA PRO A 490 -9.96 23.56 -6.08
C PRO A 490 -9.83 23.00 -7.49
N ARG A 491 -8.82 22.14 -7.70
CA ARG A 491 -8.58 21.39 -8.94
C ARG A 491 -8.65 19.90 -8.67
N ASN A 492 -9.45 19.17 -9.44
CA ASN A 492 -9.51 17.71 -9.37
C ASN A 492 -8.23 17.10 -10.00
N LEU A 493 -7.63 16.08 -9.38
CA LEU A 493 -6.40 15.45 -9.90
C LEU A 493 -6.61 14.56 -11.14
N GLY A 494 -7.85 14.41 -11.62
CA GLY A 494 -8.16 13.71 -12.86
C GLY A 494 -8.21 12.19 -12.73
N PRO A 495 -8.57 11.49 -13.83
CA PRO A 495 -8.89 10.06 -13.85
C PRO A 495 -7.68 9.12 -13.72
N GLU A 496 -6.46 9.66 -13.75
CA GLU A 496 -5.23 8.89 -13.50
C GLU A 496 -5.08 8.56 -12.01
N ILE A 497 -5.55 9.45 -11.14
CA ILE A 497 -5.56 9.29 -9.69
C ILE A 497 -6.93 8.87 -9.19
N ASN A 498 -7.97 9.59 -9.61
CA ASN A 498 -9.34 9.42 -9.13
C ASN A 498 -10.11 8.39 -9.96
N THR A 499 -10.92 7.58 -9.30
CA THR A 499 -11.73 6.52 -9.90
C THR A 499 -13.21 6.87 -9.81
N GLU A 500 -14.10 6.00 -10.27
CA GLU A 500 -15.54 6.13 -10.01
C GLU A 500 -15.93 5.84 -8.55
N ARG A 501 -14.96 5.52 -7.68
CA ARG A 501 -15.15 5.14 -6.27
C ARG A 501 -14.51 6.16 -5.33
N ARG A 502 -13.86 5.72 -4.25
CA ARG A 502 -13.40 6.60 -3.17
C ARG A 502 -11.89 6.62 -3.13
N GLU A 503 -11.31 7.78 -3.42
CA GLU A 503 -9.93 8.10 -3.08
C GLU A 503 -9.88 8.90 -1.77
N MET A 504 -9.04 8.47 -0.83
CA MET A 504 -9.06 8.91 0.56
C MET A 504 -7.64 9.05 1.14
N PHE A 505 -7.52 9.82 2.23
CA PHE A 505 -6.29 9.93 3.03
C PHE A 505 -5.01 10.14 2.21
N PRO A 506 -4.94 11.21 1.40
CA PRO A 506 -3.70 11.54 0.73
C PRO A 506 -2.60 11.82 1.78
N PHE A 507 -1.36 11.55 1.39
CA PHE A 507 -0.14 11.92 2.08
C PHE A 507 0.92 12.17 1.02
N ILE A 508 1.62 13.29 1.07
CA ILE A 508 2.60 13.66 0.03
C ILE A 508 3.95 13.97 0.65
N ASN A 509 5.01 13.53 -0.03
CA ASN A 509 6.39 13.93 0.24
C ASN A 509 7.03 14.49 -1.05
N ASP A 510 8.34 14.75 -1.04
CA ASP A 510 9.04 15.38 -2.18
C ASP A 510 9.09 14.51 -3.44
N LYS A 511 8.74 13.22 -3.35
CA LYS A 511 8.88 12.25 -4.43
C LYS A 511 7.56 11.64 -4.87
N LYS A 512 6.65 11.44 -3.93
CA LYS A 512 5.47 10.59 -4.10
C LYS A 512 4.25 11.13 -3.38
N LEU A 513 3.09 10.91 -4.01
CA LEU A 513 1.79 10.98 -3.38
C LEU A 513 1.35 9.56 -3.02
N TYR A 514 0.95 9.38 -1.77
CA TYR A 514 0.31 8.18 -1.25
C TYR A 514 -1.15 8.47 -1.00
N PHE A 515 -2.02 7.51 -1.25
CA PHE A 515 -3.45 7.62 -0.93
C PHE A 515 -4.07 6.24 -0.76
N SER A 516 -5.30 6.19 -0.25
CA SER A 516 -6.05 4.96 -0.09
C SER A 516 -7.25 4.94 -1.04
N SER A 517 -7.54 3.82 -1.68
CA SER A 517 -8.66 3.70 -2.62
C SER A 517 -9.34 2.33 -2.57
N ASP A 518 -10.65 2.32 -2.83
CA ASP A 518 -11.45 1.11 -3.09
C ASP A 518 -11.90 0.97 -4.55
N GLY A 519 -11.49 1.88 -5.43
CA GLY A 519 -11.73 1.81 -6.88
C GLY A 519 -10.57 1.18 -7.65
N HIS A 520 -9.33 1.45 -7.23
CA HIS A 520 -8.15 0.83 -7.82
C HIS A 520 -8.08 -0.68 -7.52
N THR A 521 -7.34 -1.42 -8.35
CA THR A 521 -7.16 -2.87 -8.14
C THR A 521 -6.25 -3.13 -6.93
N GLY A 522 -6.79 -3.79 -5.91
CA GLY A 522 -6.06 -4.08 -4.67
C GLY A 522 -6.54 -5.34 -3.95
N LEU A 523 -6.26 -5.49 -2.65
CA LEU A 523 -6.47 -6.69 -1.84
C LEU A 523 -7.66 -6.62 -0.88
N GLY A 524 -7.99 -5.44 -0.36
CA GLY A 524 -9.00 -5.29 0.68
C GLY A 524 -10.16 -4.34 0.37
N GLY A 525 -10.61 -3.67 1.44
CA GLY A 525 -11.65 -2.67 1.39
C GLY A 525 -11.12 -1.40 0.74
N LEU A 526 -10.51 -0.54 1.54
CA LEU A 526 -9.48 0.42 1.11
C LEU A 526 -8.10 -0.26 1.04
N ASP A 527 -7.35 0.06 0.00
CA ASP A 527 -5.94 -0.32 -0.16
C ASP A 527 -5.09 0.95 -0.32
N VAL A 528 -3.83 0.94 0.13
CA VAL A 528 -2.86 2.02 -0.04
C VAL A 528 -2.13 1.91 -1.38
N TYR A 529 -2.06 3.03 -2.09
CA TYR A 529 -1.36 3.20 -3.35
C TYR A 529 -0.32 4.31 -3.24
N GLU A 530 0.70 4.23 -4.08
CA GLU A 530 1.67 5.28 -4.32
C GLU A 530 1.67 5.71 -5.78
N VAL A 531 1.98 6.97 -6.01
CA VAL A 531 2.23 7.52 -7.34
C VAL A 531 3.42 8.46 -7.27
N SER A 532 4.41 8.23 -8.12
CA SER A 532 5.53 9.15 -8.32
C SER A 532 5.10 10.28 -9.24
N PHE A 533 5.76 11.43 -9.16
CA PHE A 533 5.51 12.53 -10.08
C PHE A 533 6.81 13.11 -10.64
N GLU A 534 6.77 13.58 -11.88
CA GLU A 534 7.87 14.24 -12.57
C GLU A 534 7.42 15.62 -13.06
N GLU A 535 8.31 16.62 -13.05
CA GLU A 535 7.95 18.01 -13.40
C GLU A 535 7.36 18.15 -14.81
N GLU A 536 7.82 17.35 -15.77
CA GLU A 536 7.39 17.44 -17.17
C GLU A 536 6.17 16.54 -17.48
N GLU A 537 6.09 15.35 -16.85
CA GLU A 537 5.06 14.34 -17.15
C GLU A 537 3.89 14.33 -16.16
N GLY A 538 4.01 14.99 -15.01
CA GLY A 538 2.98 14.99 -13.97
C GLY A 538 3.00 13.69 -13.15
N PHE A 539 1.82 13.21 -12.75
CA PHE A 539 1.72 11.93 -12.01
C PHE A 539 1.94 10.75 -12.95
N LEU A 540 2.75 9.78 -12.51
CA LEU A 540 3.00 8.52 -13.22
C LEU A 540 1.94 7.47 -12.86
N ASP A 541 2.24 6.19 -13.14
CA ASP A 541 1.34 5.08 -12.83
C ASP A 541 1.08 4.92 -11.33
N VAL A 542 -0.19 4.69 -10.97
CA VAL A 542 -0.62 4.36 -9.61
C VAL A 542 -0.24 2.91 -9.29
N VAL A 543 0.56 2.72 -8.24
CA VAL A 543 1.09 1.41 -7.82
C VAL A 543 0.54 1.02 -6.45
N ASN A 544 -0.02 -0.18 -6.34
CA ASN A 544 -0.45 -0.74 -5.07
C ASN A 544 0.78 -1.13 -4.20
N LEU A 545 0.81 -0.73 -2.93
CA LEU A 545 1.96 -1.01 -2.04
C LEU A 545 2.13 -2.50 -1.67
N GLY A 546 1.16 -3.35 -2.02
CA GLY A 546 1.22 -4.78 -1.80
C GLY A 546 1.24 -5.21 -0.34
N GLN A 547 1.44 -6.50 -0.10
CA GLN A 547 1.51 -7.04 1.25
C GLN A 547 2.88 -6.78 1.90
N PRO A 548 2.96 -6.60 3.23
CA PRO A 548 1.86 -6.61 4.20
C PRO A 548 1.23 -5.25 4.50
N ILE A 549 1.54 -4.19 3.74
CA ILE A 549 0.87 -2.89 3.93
C ILE A 549 -0.62 -3.05 3.60
N ASN A 550 -0.92 -3.57 2.41
CA ASN A 550 -2.28 -3.93 2.05
C ASN A 550 -2.59 -5.36 2.46
N SER A 551 -3.83 -5.56 2.87
CA SER A 551 -4.40 -6.78 3.42
C SER A 551 -5.78 -7.01 2.79
N ASN A 552 -6.52 -8.04 3.21
CA ASN A 552 -7.89 -8.25 2.76
C ASN A 552 -8.91 -7.38 3.52
N LYS A 553 -8.47 -6.29 4.16
CA LYS A 553 -9.24 -5.43 5.07
C LYS A 553 -9.07 -3.98 4.66
N ASP A 554 -9.54 -3.00 5.44
CA ASP A 554 -9.25 -1.60 5.12
C ASP A 554 -7.83 -1.27 5.57
N ASP A 555 -7.01 -0.74 4.66
CA ASP A 555 -5.63 -0.30 4.90
C ASP A 555 -5.49 1.13 4.37
N PHE A 556 -5.19 2.07 5.27
CA PHE A 556 -5.33 3.49 4.93
C PHE A 556 -4.53 4.44 5.82
N SER A 557 -4.52 5.72 5.45
CA SER A 557 -3.84 6.80 6.19
C SER A 557 -2.34 6.53 6.42
N TYR A 558 -1.68 6.14 5.34
CA TYR A 558 -0.26 5.84 5.30
C TYR A 558 0.58 7.13 5.38
N ILE A 559 1.59 7.12 6.25
CA ILE A 559 2.65 8.13 6.30
C ILE A 559 4.00 7.44 6.35
N ILE A 560 5.01 8.01 5.70
CA ILE A 560 6.38 7.49 5.69
C ILE A 560 7.39 8.63 5.90
N ASP A 561 8.43 8.34 6.66
CA ASP A 561 9.67 9.09 6.69
C ASP A 561 10.63 8.43 5.69
N GLU A 562 10.93 9.15 4.61
CA GLU A 562 11.74 8.64 3.49
C GLU A 562 13.21 8.41 3.86
N GLU A 563 13.74 9.14 4.85
CA GLU A 563 15.13 9.00 5.27
C GLU A 563 15.33 7.71 6.07
N THR A 564 14.41 7.45 7.00
CA THR A 564 14.48 6.30 7.90
C THR A 564 13.77 5.07 7.33
N GLN A 565 12.98 5.24 6.26
CA GLN A 565 12.14 4.21 5.64
C GLN A 565 11.17 3.56 6.66
N LYS A 566 10.74 4.36 7.64
CA LYS A 566 9.82 3.97 8.72
C LYS A 566 8.55 4.81 8.62
N GLY A 567 7.43 4.23 9.01
CA GLY A 567 6.17 4.95 8.95
C GLY A 567 5.06 4.31 9.76
N TYR A 568 3.86 4.86 9.57
CA TYR A 568 2.64 4.44 10.22
C TYR A 568 1.48 4.40 9.25
N PHE A 569 0.50 3.57 9.54
CA PHE A 569 -0.75 3.53 8.82
C PHE A 569 -1.83 2.85 9.68
N ALA A 570 -3.08 2.92 9.26
CA ALA A 570 -4.20 2.34 9.98
C ALA A 570 -4.80 1.15 9.24
N SER A 571 -5.31 0.18 9.98
CA SER A 571 -6.01 -0.96 9.41
C SER A 571 -6.97 -1.63 10.39
N ASN A 572 -8.03 -2.24 9.88
CA ASN A 572 -8.93 -3.13 10.64
C ASN A 572 -8.64 -4.63 10.41
N ARG A 573 -7.39 -4.94 10.04
CA ARG A 573 -6.87 -6.31 9.89
C ARG A 573 -6.97 -7.16 11.15
N GLU A 574 -6.94 -8.47 10.93
CA GLU A 574 -6.81 -9.43 12.02
C GLU A 574 -5.49 -9.27 12.79
N GLY A 575 -5.50 -9.61 14.08
CA GLY A 575 -4.38 -9.39 14.99
C GLY A 575 -4.33 -7.99 15.60
N GLY A 576 -5.24 -7.10 15.21
CA GLY A 576 -5.50 -5.83 15.87
C GLY A 576 -6.16 -5.95 17.25
N ARG A 577 -6.00 -4.92 18.07
CA ARG A 577 -6.67 -4.73 19.37
C ARG A 577 -8.09 -4.20 19.20
N GLY A 578 -8.28 -3.21 18.33
CA GLY A 578 -9.48 -2.40 18.25
C GLY A 578 -10.34 -2.69 17.03
N ASP A 579 -10.94 -1.63 16.52
CA ASP A 579 -11.65 -1.63 15.25
C ASP A 579 -10.69 -1.23 14.13
N ASP A 580 -10.31 0.05 14.03
CA ASP A 580 -9.12 0.45 13.27
C ASP A 580 -7.96 0.67 14.22
N ASP A 581 -6.80 0.11 13.91
CA ASP A 581 -5.60 0.24 14.71
C ASP A 581 -4.48 0.89 13.90
N ILE A 582 -3.63 1.65 14.58
CA ILE A 582 -2.39 2.15 14.00
C ILE A 582 -1.33 1.05 14.06
N TYR A 583 -0.68 0.81 12.94
CA TYR A 583 0.47 -0.07 12.78
C TYR A 583 1.69 0.77 12.44
N ALA A 584 2.81 0.46 13.05
CA ALA A 584 4.12 0.87 12.55
C ALA A 584 4.54 -0.07 11.42
N PHE A 585 5.24 0.46 10.43
CA PHE A 585 5.96 -0.35 9.47
C PHE A 585 7.38 0.14 9.27
N LYS A 586 8.22 -0.76 8.79
CA LYS A 586 9.55 -0.45 8.28
C LYS A 586 9.65 -1.07 6.89
N ASN A 587 10.01 -0.26 5.90
CA ASN A 587 10.38 -0.79 4.59
C ASN A 587 11.67 -1.58 4.77
N LEU A 588 11.58 -2.88 4.51
CA LEU A 588 12.73 -3.73 4.35
C LEU A 588 13.24 -3.38 2.97
N VAL A 589 14.04 -2.31 2.89
CA VAL A 589 14.92 -2.11 1.76
C VAL A 589 15.75 -3.39 1.71
N LEU A 590 15.31 -4.33 0.88
CA LEU A 590 16.23 -5.23 0.25
C LEU A 590 17.10 -4.26 -0.52
N GLU A 591 18.28 -3.95 0.02
CA GLU A 591 19.37 -3.61 -0.88
C GLU A 591 19.37 -4.81 -1.84
N GLU A 592 18.75 -4.62 -3.01
CA GLU A 592 19.07 -5.45 -4.15
C GLU A 592 20.56 -5.25 -4.26
N ILE A 593 21.33 -6.20 -3.71
CA ILE A 593 22.75 -6.30 -3.96
C ILE A 593 22.79 -6.25 -5.49
N PRO A 594 23.30 -5.16 -6.09
CA PRO A 594 23.26 -5.03 -7.54
C PRO A 594 23.86 -6.32 -8.06
N ALA A 595 23.09 -7.04 -8.90
CA ALA A 595 23.50 -8.35 -9.36
C ALA A 595 24.94 -8.21 -9.86
N ASN A 596 25.88 -8.94 -9.24
CA ASN A 596 27.26 -8.87 -9.63
C ASN A 596 27.38 -9.52 -11.01
N THR A 597 27.23 -8.72 -12.07
CA THR A 597 27.33 -9.17 -13.45
C THR A 597 28.77 -9.18 -13.96
N ASN A 598 29.76 -8.97 -13.09
CA ASN A 598 31.16 -9.05 -13.48
C ASN A 598 31.48 -10.47 -13.91
N ALA A 599 31.76 -10.63 -15.20
CA ALA A 599 32.10 -11.91 -15.75
C ALA A 599 33.24 -11.80 -16.78
N ILE A 600 33.93 -12.90 -16.98
CA ILE A 600 34.84 -13.09 -18.10
C ILE A 600 34.31 -14.27 -18.90
N ASP A 601 33.96 -14.02 -20.16
CA ASP A 601 33.57 -15.07 -21.10
C ASP A 601 34.54 -15.14 -22.27
N GLY A 602 34.43 -16.19 -23.07
CA GLY A 602 35.30 -16.32 -24.23
C GLY A 602 35.07 -17.59 -25.01
N VAL A 603 35.73 -17.67 -26.16
CA VAL A 603 35.72 -18.86 -27.02
C VAL A 603 37.15 -19.27 -27.29
N VAL A 604 37.42 -20.56 -27.11
CA VAL A 604 38.72 -21.17 -27.35
C VAL A 604 38.74 -21.80 -28.75
N THR A 605 39.68 -21.38 -29.59
CA THR A 605 39.80 -21.76 -31.01
C THR A 605 41.19 -22.26 -31.38
N GLU A 606 41.27 -23.05 -32.44
CA GLU A 606 42.52 -23.44 -33.08
C GLU A 606 43.07 -22.25 -33.89
N LEU A 607 44.33 -21.85 -33.67
CA LEU A 607 44.90 -20.62 -34.24
C LEU A 607 44.89 -20.57 -35.77
N ILE A 608 45.09 -21.69 -36.46
CA ILE A 608 45.23 -21.76 -37.91
C ILE A 608 43.89 -22.06 -38.59
N THR A 609 43.16 -23.06 -38.10
CA THR A 609 41.90 -23.48 -38.74
C THR A 609 40.72 -22.62 -38.29
N GLY A 610 40.83 -21.97 -37.13
CA GLY A 610 39.72 -21.27 -36.49
C GLY A 610 38.68 -22.21 -35.90
N ASP A 611 38.95 -23.53 -35.88
CA ASP A 611 38.01 -24.51 -35.36
C ASP A 611 37.84 -24.31 -33.85
N VAL A 612 36.59 -24.33 -33.39
CA VAL A 612 36.28 -24.27 -31.96
C VAL A 612 36.85 -25.48 -31.23
N MET A 613 37.27 -25.28 -29.98
CA MET A 613 38.00 -26.27 -29.22
C MET A 613 37.25 -26.71 -27.97
N PRO A 614 36.35 -27.70 -28.08
CA PRO A 614 35.59 -28.20 -26.95
C PRO A 614 36.44 -29.00 -25.97
N LYS A 615 36.11 -28.94 -24.68
CA LYS A 615 36.85 -29.61 -23.60
C LYS A 615 38.33 -29.16 -23.47
N ALA A 616 38.62 -27.91 -23.81
CA ALA A 616 39.86 -27.26 -23.38
C ALA A 616 39.73 -26.88 -21.90
N LEU A 617 40.80 -27.01 -21.10
CA LEU A 617 40.78 -26.59 -19.70
C LEU A 617 41.15 -25.11 -19.62
N VAL A 618 40.27 -24.30 -19.06
CA VAL A 618 40.48 -22.88 -18.80
C VAL A 618 40.52 -22.68 -17.29
N GLU A 619 41.62 -22.12 -16.77
CA GLU A 619 41.84 -21.80 -15.37
C GLU A 619 41.84 -20.28 -15.19
N LEU A 620 41.10 -19.80 -14.18
CA LEU A 620 41.12 -18.40 -13.74
C LEU A 620 42.06 -18.28 -12.53
N LEU A 621 43.07 -17.44 -12.65
CA LEU A 621 44.07 -17.18 -11.62
C LEU A 621 44.00 -15.73 -11.14
N ASP A 622 44.41 -15.47 -9.90
CA ASP A 622 44.62 -14.12 -9.39
C ASP A 622 45.95 -13.50 -9.87
N GLU A 623 46.22 -12.26 -9.47
CA GLU A 623 47.48 -11.54 -9.78
C GLU A 623 48.75 -12.23 -9.26
N ASN A 624 48.62 -13.13 -8.30
CA ASN A 624 49.71 -13.91 -7.72
C ASN A 624 49.83 -15.32 -8.35
N ASN A 625 49.09 -15.58 -9.43
CA ASN A 625 49.00 -16.87 -10.12
C ASN A 625 48.40 -18.00 -9.25
N ILE A 626 47.62 -17.66 -8.23
CA ILE A 626 46.87 -18.64 -7.44
C ILE A 626 45.57 -18.95 -8.18
N LYS A 627 45.30 -20.25 -8.38
CA LYS A 627 44.07 -20.69 -9.04
C LYS A 627 42.84 -20.42 -8.18
N LEU A 628 41.87 -19.73 -8.77
CA LEU A 628 40.58 -19.38 -8.17
C LEU A 628 39.47 -20.32 -8.66
N LYS A 629 39.36 -20.49 -9.98
CA LYS A 629 38.31 -21.30 -10.63
C LYS A 629 38.90 -22.04 -11.86
N GLU A 630 38.24 -23.09 -12.32
CA GLU A 630 38.55 -23.76 -13.59
C GLU A 630 37.26 -24.26 -14.25
N VAL A 631 37.25 -24.30 -15.58
CA VAL A 631 36.14 -24.82 -16.39
C VAL A 631 36.67 -25.57 -17.61
N LEU A 632 35.88 -26.50 -18.13
CA LEU A 632 36.10 -27.08 -19.45
C LEU A 632 35.22 -26.36 -20.47
N THR A 633 35.77 -26.01 -21.62
CA THR A 633 34.99 -25.37 -22.68
C THR A 633 33.86 -26.25 -23.19
N GLY A 634 32.74 -25.63 -23.57
CA GLY A 634 31.57 -26.28 -24.17
C GLY A 634 31.83 -26.85 -25.55
N ASP A 635 30.83 -27.50 -26.15
CA ASP A 635 30.94 -28.12 -27.49
C ASP A 635 31.26 -27.10 -28.61
N ASP A 636 30.91 -25.84 -28.38
CA ASP A 636 31.19 -24.67 -29.23
C ASP A 636 32.51 -23.95 -28.86
N GLY A 637 33.29 -24.49 -27.92
CA GLY A 637 34.53 -23.88 -27.43
C GLY A 637 34.34 -22.75 -26.43
N SER A 638 33.11 -22.43 -26.02
CA SER A 638 32.82 -21.33 -25.09
C SER A 638 33.18 -21.64 -23.63
N PHE A 639 33.47 -20.61 -22.85
CA PHE A 639 33.59 -20.68 -21.39
C PHE A 639 33.12 -19.37 -20.73
N ILE A 640 32.79 -19.42 -19.44
CA ILE A 640 32.45 -18.23 -18.65
C ILE A 640 32.87 -18.40 -17.18
N PHE A 641 33.34 -17.31 -16.57
CA PHE A 641 33.55 -17.15 -15.15
C PHE A 641 32.72 -15.97 -14.64
N GLU A 642 31.68 -16.26 -13.86
CA GLU A 642 30.78 -15.26 -13.27
C GLU A 642 31.19 -14.91 -11.83
N ASP A 643 30.52 -13.92 -11.24
CA ASP A 643 30.68 -13.45 -9.86
C ASP A 643 32.11 -13.00 -9.52
N LEU A 644 32.72 -12.19 -10.40
CA LEU A 644 34.08 -11.69 -10.22
C LEU A 644 34.11 -10.36 -9.47
N GLU A 645 35.26 -10.02 -8.88
CA GLU A 645 35.45 -8.71 -8.27
C GLU A 645 35.60 -7.66 -9.37
N ALA A 646 35.02 -6.47 -9.18
CA ALA A 646 35.11 -5.37 -10.15
C ALA A 646 36.53 -4.80 -10.19
N THR A 647 36.93 -4.24 -11.33
CA THR A 647 38.23 -3.55 -11.48
C THR A 647 39.45 -4.37 -11.06
N THR A 648 39.33 -5.70 -11.14
CA THR A 648 40.31 -6.65 -10.61
C THR A 648 41.00 -7.37 -11.75
N LYS A 649 42.32 -7.53 -11.63
CA LYS A 649 43.16 -8.19 -12.63
C LYS A 649 43.17 -9.70 -12.40
N TYR A 650 42.82 -10.45 -13.43
CA TYR A 650 42.87 -11.91 -13.47
C TYR A 650 43.80 -12.38 -14.59
N VAL A 651 44.26 -13.63 -14.48
CA VAL A 651 44.99 -14.32 -15.54
C VAL A 651 44.19 -15.54 -15.97
N ILE A 652 43.92 -15.65 -17.26
CA ILE A 652 43.28 -16.80 -17.88
C ILE A 652 44.39 -17.69 -18.43
N LYS A 653 44.49 -18.90 -17.90
CA LYS A 653 45.39 -19.92 -18.42
C LYS A 653 44.58 -20.98 -19.15
N THR A 654 44.86 -21.23 -20.42
CA THR A 654 44.17 -22.26 -21.20
C THR A 654 45.13 -23.35 -21.63
N THR A 655 44.75 -24.61 -21.38
CA THR A 655 45.59 -25.79 -21.66
C THR A 655 44.77 -26.84 -22.41
N LYS A 656 45.40 -27.51 -23.38
CA LYS A 656 44.76 -28.60 -24.12
C LYS A 656 45.77 -29.55 -24.75
N GLY A 657 46.27 -30.53 -24.01
CA GLY A 657 47.03 -31.67 -24.55
C GLY A 657 48.10 -31.29 -25.58
N THR A 658 47.89 -31.61 -26.86
CA THR A 658 48.85 -31.43 -27.95
C THR A 658 49.02 -29.98 -28.44
N TYR A 659 48.67 -29.00 -27.62
CA TYR A 659 48.70 -27.56 -27.91
C TYR A 659 49.56 -26.82 -26.89
N PHE A 660 50.11 -25.68 -27.29
CA PHE A 660 50.76 -24.75 -26.37
C PHE A 660 49.76 -24.18 -25.36
N ASP A 661 50.19 -24.05 -24.11
CA ASP A 661 49.46 -23.29 -23.10
C ASP A 661 49.35 -21.82 -23.53
N ASP A 662 48.18 -21.21 -23.34
CA ASP A 662 47.96 -19.78 -23.52
C ASP A 662 47.75 -19.11 -22.16
N LEU A 663 48.31 -17.91 -21.99
CA LEU A 663 48.14 -17.08 -20.81
C LEU A 663 47.75 -15.65 -21.22
N GLN A 664 46.59 -15.19 -20.78
CA GLN A 664 46.10 -13.84 -21.03
C GLN A 664 45.76 -13.12 -19.74
N GLU A 665 46.17 -11.86 -19.63
CA GLU A 665 45.78 -10.99 -18.53
C GLU A 665 44.51 -10.21 -18.92
N VAL A 666 43.53 -10.18 -18.02
CA VAL A 666 42.26 -9.47 -18.21
C VAL A 666 41.90 -8.71 -16.95
N THR A 667 41.28 -7.54 -17.10
CA THR A 667 40.80 -6.73 -15.97
C THR A 667 39.30 -6.58 -16.10
N THR A 668 38.56 -7.02 -15.09
CA THR A 668 37.11 -6.84 -15.02
C THR A 668 36.75 -5.37 -14.87
N LYS A 669 35.54 -5.00 -15.25
CA LYS A 669 34.97 -3.66 -14.98
C LYS A 669 33.80 -3.81 -14.01
N GLU A 670 33.21 -2.70 -13.62
CA GLU A 670 32.04 -2.68 -12.74
C GLU A 670 30.77 -3.04 -13.52
N ASN A 671 30.12 -4.12 -13.10
CA ASN A 671 28.91 -4.72 -13.63
C ASN A 671 28.94 -5.00 -15.15
N ASP A 672 30.06 -5.52 -15.65
CA ASP A 672 30.28 -5.77 -17.08
C ASP A 672 30.84 -7.17 -17.36
N THR A 673 30.54 -7.71 -18.54
CA THR A 673 31.12 -8.96 -19.02
C THR A 673 32.23 -8.65 -20.03
N ILE A 674 33.43 -9.17 -19.76
CA ILE A 674 34.58 -9.00 -20.64
C ILE A 674 34.82 -10.29 -21.43
N SER A 675 34.66 -10.20 -22.75
CA SER A 675 34.96 -11.31 -23.66
C SER A 675 36.43 -11.37 -24.04
N VAL A 676 37.00 -12.58 -24.00
CA VAL A 676 38.37 -12.86 -24.43
C VAL A 676 38.42 -13.87 -25.57
N ASP A 677 39.28 -13.61 -26.55
CA ASP A 677 39.53 -14.51 -27.66
C ASP A 677 40.79 -15.34 -27.37
N VAL A 678 40.63 -16.65 -27.20
CA VAL A 678 41.75 -17.56 -26.93
C VAL A 678 42.00 -18.42 -28.15
N SER A 679 43.21 -18.38 -28.70
CA SER A 679 43.60 -19.18 -29.86
C SER A 679 44.84 -20.02 -29.57
N LEU A 680 44.69 -21.35 -29.48
CA LEU A 680 45.82 -22.25 -29.21
C LEU A 680 46.47 -22.75 -30.49
N ARG A 681 47.79 -22.91 -30.45
CA ARG A 681 48.61 -23.44 -31.55
C ARG A 681 49.01 -24.88 -31.27
N LYS A 682 48.86 -25.78 -32.27
CA LYS A 682 49.30 -27.18 -32.16
C LYS A 682 50.81 -27.31 -32.02
N LEU A 683 51.26 -28.14 -31.07
CA LEU A 683 52.67 -28.50 -30.88
C LEU A 683 53.29 -29.13 -32.14
N LYS A 684 52.52 -29.97 -32.86
CA LYS A 684 52.99 -30.71 -34.04
C LYS A 684 53.29 -29.81 -35.25
N GLU A 685 52.68 -28.63 -35.33
CA GLU A 685 52.89 -27.68 -36.43
C GLU A 685 54.26 -26.99 -36.38
N MET A 686 55.01 -27.15 -35.28
CA MET A 686 56.42 -26.81 -35.27
C MET A 686 57.29 -27.79 -36.07
N ILE A 687 56.81 -28.96 -36.51
CA ILE A 687 57.64 -29.88 -37.31
C ILE A 687 57.44 -29.61 -38.79
N ALA A 688 58.40 -28.92 -39.42
CA ALA A 688 58.46 -28.71 -40.87
C ALA A 688 59.31 -29.79 -41.55
N VAL A 689 58.97 -30.14 -42.80
CA VAL A 689 59.80 -30.99 -43.66
C VAL A 689 60.38 -30.12 -44.77
N GLU A 690 61.67 -29.83 -44.69
CA GLU A 690 62.42 -29.09 -45.72
C GLU A 690 63.44 -30.05 -46.35
N ASP A 691 63.40 -30.22 -47.67
CA ASP A 691 64.30 -31.11 -48.41
C ASP A 691 64.39 -32.56 -47.86
N GLY A 692 63.29 -33.08 -47.33
CA GLY A 692 63.22 -34.43 -46.74
C GLY A 692 63.78 -34.54 -45.32
N ILE A 693 64.24 -33.43 -44.73
CA ILE A 693 64.73 -33.34 -43.35
C ILE A 693 63.63 -32.76 -42.46
N LYS A 694 63.29 -33.44 -41.37
CA LYS A 694 62.37 -32.93 -40.35
C LYS A 694 63.11 -31.90 -39.50
N LYS A 695 62.68 -30.65 -39.54
CA LYS A 695 63.23 -29.53 -38.75
C LYS A 695 62.13 -28.94 -37.87
N LEU A 696 62.55 -28.33 -36.75
CA LEU A 696 61.62 -27.55 -35.94
C LEU A 696 61.56 -26.12 -36.46
N LYS A 697 60.38 -25.72 -36.93
CA LYS A 697 59.97 -24.37 -37.33
C LYS A 697 59.85 -23.49 -36.09
N THR A 698 61.00 -23.24 -35.49
CA THR A 698 61.20 -22.21 -34.46
C THR A 698 61.53 -20.90 -35.16
N GLU A 699 61.18 -19.76 -34.56
CA GLU A 699 61.82 -18.50 -34.96
C GLU A 699 63.34 -18.68 -34.80
N MET A 700 64.13 -18.30 -35.81
CA MET A 700 65.57 -18.57 -35.81
C MET A 700 66.19 -18.07 -34.50
N ILE A 701 66.83 -18.95 -33.74
CA ILE A 701 67.44 -18.56 -32.47
C ILE A 701 68.71 -17.76 -32.76
N HIS A 702 68.63 -16.46 -32.49
CA HIS A 702 69.70 -15.52 -32.77
C HIS A 702 70.55 -15.25 -31.53
N PHE A 703 71.81 -14.93 -31.79
CA PHE A 703 72.78 -14.57 -30.75
C PHE A 703 73.36 -13.18 -31.02
N ASP A 704 73.64 -12.47 -29.94
CA ASP A 704 74.39 -11.22 -29.99
C ASP A 704 75.76 -11.43 -30.65
N PHE A 705 76.29 -10.37 -31.25
CA PHE A 705 77.64 -10.35 -31.80
C PHE A 705 78.65 -10.75 -30.70
N ASP A 706 79.46 -11.76 -31.00
CA ASP A 706 80.49 -12.28 -30.11
C ASP A 706 80.03 -12.93 -28.79
N LYS A 707 78.75 -13.29 -28.67
CA LYS A 707 78.21 -13.95 -27.47
C LYS A 707 77.60 -15.32 -27.77
N SER A 708 77.54 -16.16 -26.73
CA SER A 708 76.98 -17.51 -26.77
C SER A 708 75.95 -17.81 -25.67
N TYR A 709 75.64 -16.87 -24.76
CA TYR A 709 74.59 -17.07 -23.76
C TYR A 709 73.20 -17.05 -24.42
N ILE A 710 72.25 -17.76 -23.81
CA ILE A 710 70.84 -17.74 -24.21
C ILE A 710 70.22 -16.43 -23.72
N ARG A 711 69.74 -15.60 -24.65
CA ARG A 711 68.98 -14.37 -24.36
C ARG A 711 67.57 -14.72 -23.86
N GLU A 712 66.88 -13.79 -23.23
CA GLU A 712 65.49 -14.00 -22.75
C GLU A 712 64.53 -14.36 -23.89
N ASP A 713 64.62 -13.69 -25.04
CA ASP A 713 63.84 -14.03 -26.23
C ASP A 713 64.18 -15.41 -26.81
N ALA A 714 65.47 -15.76 -26.83
CA ALA A 714 65.93 -17.09 -27.22
C ALA A 714 65.49 -18.19 -26.24
N ALA A 715 65.37 -17.88 -24.95
CA ALA A 715 64.90 -18.79 -23.92
C ALA A 715 63.43 -19.17 -24.14
N VAL A 716 62.58 -18.21 -24.51
CA VAL A 716 61.17 -18.45 -24.87
C VAL A 716 61.06 -19.41 -26.06
N GLU A 717 61.88 -19.25 -27.09
CA GLU A 717 61.88 -20.18 -28.24
C GLU A 717 62.44 -21.57 -27.90
N LEU A 718 63.44 -21.65 -27.02
CA LEU A 718 63.95 -22.92 -26.52
C LEU A 718 62.96 -23.65 -25.61
N ASP A 719 62.16 -22.93 -24.81
CA ASP A 719 61.13 -23.52 -23.96
C ASP A 719 60.03 -24.17 -24.82
N LYS A 720 59.65 -23.57 -25.96
CA LYS A 720 58.75 -24.20 -26.94
C LYS A 720 59.31 -25.53 -27.46
N LEU A 721 60.60 -25.56 -27.77
CA LEU A 721 61.31 -26.77 -28.18
C LEU A 721 61.30 -27.84 -27.08
N VAL A 722 61.53 -27.44 -25.82
CA VAL A 722 61.47 -28.34 -24.66
C VAL A 722 60.08 -28.95 -24.51
N GLU A 723 59.02 -28.17 -24.67
CA GLU A 723 57.64 -28.67 -24.58
C GLU A 723 57.36 -29.73 -25.65
N VAL A 724 57.76 -29.48 -26.91
CA VAL A 724 57.63 -30.47 -27.98
C VAL A 724 58.45 -31.72 -27.71
N MET A 725 59.68 -31.58 -27.21
CA MET A 725 60.48 -32.75 -26.84
C MET A 725 59.90 -33.50 -25.64
N THR A 726 59.20 -32.82 -24.73
CA THR A 726 58.54 -33.46 -23.58
C THR A 726 57.34 -34.28 -24.03
N GLU A 727 56.52 -33.73 -24.93
CA GLU A 727 55.36 -34.41 -25.51
C GLU A 727 55.76 -35.64 -26.36
N TYR A 728 56.88 -35.56 -27.08
CA TYR A 728 57.42 -36.66 -27.86
C TYR A 728 58.64 -37.28 -27.19
N PRO A 729 58.50 -38.18 -26.19
CA PRO A 729 59.62 -38.67 -25.37
C PRO A 729 60.68 -39.45 -26.15
N ASN A 730 60.35 -39.95 -27.35
CA ASN A 730 61.26 -40.66 -28.24
C ASN A 730 61.99 -39.73 -29.24
N MET A 731 61.64 -38.44 -29.27
CA MET A 731 62.25 -37.48 -30.17
C MET A 731 63.72 -37.27 -29.82
N VAL A 732 64.58 -37.40 -30.82
CA VAL A 732 66.02 -37.13 -30.73
C VAL A 732 66.39 -36.06 -31.74
N ILE A 733 67.11 -35.03 -31.30
CA ILE A 733 67.48 -33.88 -32.13
C ILE A 733 68.99 -33.73 -32.31
N LYS A 734 69.37 -32.97 -33.34
CA LYS A 734 70.69 -32.38 -33.54
C LYS A 734 70.59 -30.87 -33.46
N ILE A 735 71.60 -30.25 -32.87
CA ILE A 735 71.73 -28.80 -32.78
C ILE A 735 72.90 -28.38 -33.66
N GLU A 736 72.62 -27.59 -34.68
CA GLU A 736 73.65 -27.03 -35.55
C GLU A 736 73.66 -25.50 -35.40
N SER A 737 74.78 -24.91 -35.00
CA SER A 737 74.90 -23.46 -34.87
C SER A 737 75.85 -22.87 -35.90
N HIS A 738 75.55 -21.64 -36.31
CA HIS A 738 76.25 -20.93 -37.38
C HIS A 738 76.66 -19.51 -36.96
N THR A 739 77.65 -18.96 -37.64
CA THR A 739 78.04 -17.54 -37.54
C THR A 739 77.85 -16.84 -38.89
N ASP A 740 77.92 -15.51 -38.88
CA ASP A 740 78.15 -14.77 -40.11
C ASP A 740 79.63 -14.89 -40.56
N SER A 741 79.93 -14.37 -41.75
CA SER A 741 81.25 -14.44 -42.39
C SER A 741 82.29 -13.44 -41.85
N ARG A 742 81.94 -12.63 -40.84
CA ARG A 742 82.85 -11.62 -40.30
C ARG A 742 83.70 -12.26 -39.20
N GLY A 743 85.02 -12.11 -39.31
CA GLY A 743 85.97 -12.64 -38.34
C GLY A 743 86.88 -13.72 -38.92
N LYS A 744 87.74 -14.30 -38.08
CA LYS A 744 88.62 -15.40 -38.51
C LYS A 744 87.82 -16.71 -38.51
N ARG A 745 87.95 -17.52 -39.56
CA ARG A 745 87.28 -18.83 -39.67
C ARG A 745 87.43 -19.72 -38.43
N ALA A 746 88.64 -19.81 -37.86
CA ALA A 746 88.88 -20.59 -36.64
C ALA A 746 88.10 -20.06 -35.43
N TYR A 747 87.93 -18.74 -35.34
CA TYR A 747 87.14 -18.10 -34.29
C TYR A 747 85.64 -18.34 -34.48
N ASN A 748 85.14 -18.19 -35.70
CA ASN A 748 83.75 -18.44 -36.06
C ASN A 748 83.34 -19.90 -35.79
N LYS A 749 84.24 -20.85 -36.06
CA LYS A 749 84.05 -22.26 -35.69
C LYS A 749 83.94 -22.46 -34.18
N TYR A 750 84.81 -21.82 -33.40
CA TYR A 750 84.75 -21.85 -31.94
C TYR A 750 83.46 -21.22 -31.38
N LEU A 751 83.07 -20.05 -31.88
CA LEU A 751 81.91 -19.30 -31.40
C LEU A 751 80.59 -20.02 -31.67
N SER A 752 80.42 -20.56 -32.88
CA SER A 752 79.24 -21.40 -33.20
C SER A 752 79.18 -22.66 -32.34
N ASP A 753 80.31 -23.31 -32.06
CA ASP A 753 80.33 -24.53 -31.23
C ASP A 753 79.94 -24.24 -29.78
N LYS A 754 80.36 -23.07 -29.27
CA LYS A 754 79.88 -22.56 -27.98
C LYS A 754 78.38 -22.31 -27.97
N ARG A 755 77.82 -21.72 -29.02
CA ARG A 755 76.37 -21.48 -29.16
C ARG A 755 75.58 -22.79 -29.17
N ALA A 756 76.02 -23.79 -29.94
CA ALA A 756 75.36 -25.09 -30.00
C ALA A 756 75.33 -25.77 -28.62
N LYS A 757 76.46 -25.71 -27.90
CA LYS A 757 76.58 -26.26 -26.54
C LYS A 757 75.71 -25.49 -25.54
N SER A 758 75.65 -24.16 -25.63
CA SER A 758 74.80 -23.36 -24.75
C SER A 758 73.31 -23.64 -24.97
N SER A 759 72.85 -23.83 -26.22
CA SER A 759 71.48 -24.26 -26.50
C SER A 759 71.20 -25.66 -25.96
N ARG A 760 72.14 -26.60 -26.15
CA ARG A 760 72.04 -27.96 -25.56
C ARG A 760 71.90 -27.91 -24.04
N ASP A 761 72.80 -27.19 -23.38
CA ASP A 761 72.87 -27.14 -21.92
C ASP A 761 71.60 -26.50 -21.33
N TYR A 762 71.03 -25.51 -22.01
CA TYR A 762 69.73 -24.93 -21.65
C TYR A 762 68.60 -25.97 -21.74
N ILE A 763 68.48 -26.68 -22.86
CA ILE A 763 67.45 -27.72 -23.06
C ILE A 763 67.56 -28.83 -22.00
N ILE A 764 68.79 -29.26 -21.68
CA ILE A 764 69.04 -30.26 -20.63
C ILE A 764 68.65 -29.71 -19.25
N SER A 765 68.97 -28.44 -18.96
CA SER A 765 68.63 -27.81 -17.68
C SER A 765 67.11 -27.74 -17.44
N LYS A 766 66.31 -27.77 -18.51
CA LYS A 766 64.85 -27.79 -18.48
C LYS A 766 64.26 -29.22 -18.39
N GLY A 767 65.10 -30.24 -18.22
CA GLY A 767 64.66 -31.61 -17.90
C GLY A 767 64.70 -32.61 -19.06
N ILE A 768 65.17 -32.20 -20.25
CA ILE A 768 65.35 -33.14 -21.37
C ILE A 768 66.64 -33.96 -21.17
N ALA A 769 66.52 -35.28 -21.26
CA ALA A 769 67.67 -36.18 -21.07
C ALA A 769 68.75 -35.96 -22.15
N ALA A 770 70.02 -35.95 -21.74
CA ALA A 770 71.15 -35.58 -22.60
C ALA A 770 71.28 -36.49 -23.83
N GLU A 771 70.94 -37.77 -23.70
CA GLU A 771 70.92 -38.78 -24.77
C GLU A 771 69.92 -38.46 -25.90
N ARG A 772 68.97 -37.55 -25.66
CA ARG A 772 68.00 -37.09 -26.66
C ARG A 772 68.52 -35.96 -27.54
N ILE A 773 69.76 -35.53 -27.30
CA ILE A 773 70.49 -34.61 -28.16
C ILE A 773 71.68 -35.38 -28.75
N GLU A 774 71.52 -35.89 -29.97
CA GLU A 774 72.54 -36.73 -30.63
C GLU A 774 73.86 -35.98 -30.83
N SER A 775 73.78 -34.69 -31.21
CA SER A 775 74.95 -33.83 -31.31
C SER A 775 74.59 -32.35 -31.18
N ALA A 776 75.57 -31.57 -30.72
CA ALA A 776 75.53 -30.11 -30.71
C ALA A 776 76.84 -29.60 -31.30
N ILE A 777 76.79 -29.13 -32.56
CA ILE A 777 77.99 -28.86 -33.38
C ILE A 777 77.93 -27.44 -33.96
N GLY A 778 79.05 -26.72 -33.82
CA GLY A 778 79.26 -25.45 -34.52
C GLY A 778 79.84 -25.62 -35.92
N TYR A 779 79.22 -24.99 -36.92
CA TYR A 779 79.70 -24.97 -38.30
C TYR A 779 80.42 -23.68 -38.70
N GLY A 780 80.49 -22.69 -37.81
CA GLY A 780 81.02 -21.37 -38.12
C GLY A 780 80.32 -20.76 -39.32
N GLU A 781 81.10 -20.20 -40.24
CA GLU A 781 80.64 -19.61 -41.49
C GLU A 781 80.60 -20.61 -42.67
N GLU A 782 80.72 -21.92 -42.42
CA GLU A 782 80.85 -22.94 -43.49
C GLU A 782 79.52 -23.24 -44.20
N ARG A 783 78.38 -22.84 -43.62
CA ARG A 783 77.01 -23.12 -44.09
C ARG A 783 76.13 -21.85 -44.03
N LEU A 784 76.50 -20.85 -44.83
CA LEU A 784 75.74 -19.61 -44.98
C LEU A 784 74.45 -19.85 -45.77
N ILE A 785 73.38 -19.14 -45.44
CA ILE A 785 72.05 -19.27 -46.10
C ILE A 785 71.78 -18.14 -47.10
N ASN A 786 72.74 -17.24 -47.28
CA ASN A 786 72.68 -16.16 -48.24
C ASN A 786 74.08 -15.91 -48.83
N GLU A 787 74.18 -14.95 -49.74
CA GLU A 787 75.39 -14.65 -50.50
C GLU A 787 76.51 -13.99 -49.69
N CYS A 788 76.32 -13.76 -48.38
CA CYS A 788 77.25 -13.01 -47.54
C CYS A 788 78.48 -13.81 -47.11
N ASP A 789 79.28 -14.29 -48.06
CA ASP A 789 80.48 -15.13 -47.86
C ASP A 789 81.76 -14.36 -47.47
N GLY A 790 81.64 -13.03 -47.30
CA GLY A 790 82.76 -12.14 -47.01
C GLY A 790 83.38 -11.50 -48.25
N THR A 791 82.97 -11.90 -49.46
CA THR A 791 83.41 -11.29 -50.73
C THR A 791 82.48 -10.18 -51.22
N VAL A 792 81.22 -10.16 -50.75
CA VAL A 792 80.22 -9.14 -51.06
C VAL A 792 79.82 -8.35 -49.82
N ARG A 793 79.55 -7.04 -49.98
CA ARG A 793 79.10 -6.18 -48.87
C ARG A 793 77.64 -6.47 -48.55
N CYS A 794 77.38 -6.96 -47.36
CA CYS A 794 76.03 -7.28 -46.87
C CYS A 794 75.52 -6.30 -45.81
N THR A 795 74.20 -6.26 -45.64
CA THR A 795 73.55 -5.50 -44.56
C THR A 795 73.60 -6.28 -43.25
N GLU A 796 73.45 -5.57 -42.12
CA GLU A 796 73.44 -6.22 -40.80
C GLU A 796 72.32 -7.27 -40.67
N GLN A 797 71.15 -7.01 -41.27
CA GLN A 797 70.04 -7.96 -41.29
C GLN A 797 70.40 -9.26 -42.02
N LYS A 798 71.15 -9.20 -43.14
CA LYS A 798 71.62 -10.41 -43.83
C LYS A 798 72.68 -11.17 -43.03
N HIS A 799 73.57 -10.46 -42.33
CA HIS A 799 74.50 -11.12 -41.41
C HIS A 799 73.77 -11.75 -40.21
N TYR A 800 72.75 -11.08 -39.68
CA TYR A 800 71.91 -11.58 -38.59
C TYR A 800 71.24 -12.91 -38.93
N LEU A 801 70.70 -13.06 -40.14
CA LEU A 801 70.13 -14.32 -40.61
C LEU A 801 71.14 -15.50 -40.60
N ASN A 802 72.42 -15.25 -40.86
CA ASN A 802 73.45 -16.30 -40.77
C ASN A 802 73.81 -16.68 -39.32
N ARG A 803 73.62 -15.77 -38.36
CA ARG A 803 73.84 -16.03 -36.92
C ARG A 803 72.63 -16.75 -36.33
N ARG A 804 72.53 -18.05 -36.58
CA ARG A 804 71.37 -18.88 -36.21
C ARG A 804 71.79 -20.22 -35.60
N SER A 805 70.84 -20.85 -34.90
CA SER A 805 70.87 -22.28 -34.61
C SER A 805 69.71 -22.98 -35.31
N GLU A 806 69.98 -24.16 -35.85
CA GLU A 806 68.99 -25.06 -36.42
C GLU A 806 68.82 -26.30 -35.52
N PHE A 807 67.57 -26.74 -35.36
CA PHE A 807 67.20 -27.91 -34.57
C PHE A 807 66.60 -28.96 -35.50
N ILE A 808 67.37 -30.03 -35.73
CA ILE A 808 67.05 -31.06 -36.72
C ILE A 808 66.57 -32.31 -35.98
N ILE A 809 65.41 -32.85 -36.35
CA ILE A 809 64.88 -34.07 -35.77
C ILE A 809 65.49 -35.27 -36.49
N VAL A 810 66.17 -36.14 -35.73
CA VAL A 810 66.79 -37.37 -36.26
C VAL A 810 65.88 -38.58 -36.06
N LYS A 811 65.14 -38.59 -34.96
CA LYS A 811 64.21 -39.66 -34.59
C LYS A 811 62.98 -39.05 -33.95
N MET A 812 61.81 -39.65 -34.19
CA MET A 812 60.55 -39.34 -33.52
C MET A 812 60.14 -40.47 -32.59
#